data_AF-A0A816DJS4-F1
#
_entry.id   AF-A0A816DJS4-F1
#
_cell.length_a   1.000
_cell.length_b   1.000
_cell.length_c   1.000
_cell.angle_alpha   90.00
_cell.angle_beta   90.00
_cell.angle_gamma   90.00
#
_symmetry.space_group_name_H-M   'P 1'
#
loop_
_entity.id
_entity.type
_entity.pdbx_description
1 polymer ?
#
loop_
_entity_poly.entity_id
_entity_poly.type
_entity_poly.pdbx_seq_one_letter_code
_entity_poly.pdbx_strand_id
1 'polypeptide(L)'
;MNRQRRRQMAENYLVIWVDGNINMENEDCQNTLAQLRGVVNEVNPCTTVEQCIETLQENSEETSFVISSGALGQHLVPEIHGMPKLDGIYIFCGNKQRHQEWAKDWPKIKGVHTTIKSICEKLAVAVKQCNQDQVTVSIIGVNEGGSSEDLNQLEPSFMYTQIFKEILLDMDHGQQAIKDLVTFCQEQYKGNKKELKIIDEFQRTYQPALAIWWYTRQCFTYKMLNRALRMLDGDIIIRMGFYLCDVHRQIEDLHSKQINEYHGKTFPLYRGQGFLTADFEKIAKNKGGLISFNNFLSTSKNRDVSLGFAKSALGTTDMVGVLFQMTIDPTESSTPFASIRELSDFAPEDEILFSMHTVFRIGDVRKIDKKSSLYEVDLKLTADDDQQLRRLTDRITKEIGGGGWYGMTKLLLKIGQFDKAEELYTALLEQASNDSDKAYLYHQLGWLKNDQGQYKEAASYYETSLKIYRKTLPEDHPLLANTYNNIGLAYNYLGDYSKALEFYEKTIKIKEKVLSPNDPNLALSYSNIGAVYNAMGDYSKALEFYEKDLEITKKALPPNHPDLASSYSCIGGVYNTMGDYSKALEFYEKAHNIKEKALPPNHPNLANSYNNIGAVYNDLGDYSKAFESHKKSLEIRQTSLPPNHPNLAYSYNWYGKIYRSMKDYPRALENFEKCLSIRQKALPENHPDKATTYSNIGDVHRLMGDYEKALLFHRKALNIQENVQCNSLECALTYINLGETYREMKDYSTALTYFQKGLEIRQKKLPKNHPDLAVVYHNLAKLYLSTRQYNMAMKNIQQTIEIAQEKLPSTHPHLSDYKETFEKIRKKM
;
A
#
# COMPACT_ATOMS: atom_id res chain seq x y z
N MET A 1 36.74 -24.64 29.12
CA MET A 1 37.22 -24.42 27.73
C MET A 1 36.22 -23.53 27.00
N ASN A 2 36.67 -22.33 26.61
CA ASN A 2 35.88 -21.29 25.93
C ASN A 2 35.28 -21.82 24.61
N ARG A 3 33.97 -22.09 24.60
CA ARG A 3 33.21 -22.27 23.35
C ARG A 3 32.90 -20.89 22.77
N GLN A 4 33.49 -20.60 21.61
CA GLN A 4 33.21 -19.43 20.80
C GLN A 4 31.70 -19.19 20.68
N ARG A 5 31.25 -18.00 21.10
CA ARG A 5 29.98 -17.42 20.66
C ARG A 5 29.95 -17.46 19.13
N ARG A 6 29.21 -18.40 18.55
CA ARG A 6 28.96 -18.44 17.10
C ARG A 6 28.31 -17.10 16.75
N ARG A 7 28.98 -16.37 15.85
CA ARG A 7 28.57 -15.05 15.39
C ARG A 7 27.22 -15.19 14.68
N GLN A 8 26.19 -14.64 15.29
CA GLN A 8 24.93 -14.32 14.61
C GLN A 8 25.27 -13.36 13.46
N MET A 9 25.11 -13.82 12.22
CA MET A 9 24.99 -12.95 11.04
C MET A 9 23.62 -12.29 11.06
N ALA A 10 23.50 -11.13 10.43
CA ALA A 10 22.46 -10.17 10.75
C ALA A 10 21.81 -9.63 9.43
N GLU A 11 20.47 -9.49 9.42
CA GLU A 11 19.51 -9.19 8.33
C GLU A 11 18.87 -7.77 8.35
N ASN A 12 18.16 -7.38 7.29
CA ASN A 12 17.32 -6.16 7.19
C ASN A 12 18.06 -4.81 7.08
N TYR A 13 19.15 -4.74 6.31
CA TYR A 13 19.71 -3.45 5.91
C TYR A 13 20.11 -3.42 4.46
N LEU A 14 19.76 -2.31 3.82
CA LEU A 14 20.36 -1.91 2.58
C LEU A 14 21.77 -1.39 2.88
N VAL A 15 22.78 -2.08 2.38
CA VAL A 15 24.14 -1.56 2.36
C VAL A 15 24.45 -1.04 0.98
N ILE A 16 24.66 0.26 0.85
CA ILE A 16 25.07 0.85 -0.43
C ILE A 16 26.57 1.07 -0.40
N TRP A 17 27.27 0.50 -1.38
CA TRP A 17 28.69 0.75 -1.56
C TRP A 17 28.89 1.74 -2.71
N VAL A 18 29.36 2.94 -2.38
CA VAL A 18 29.49 4.06 -3.32
C VAL A 18 30.97 4.34 -3.59
N ASP A 19 31.43 4.00 -4.78
CA ASP A 19 32.77 4.35 -5.25
C ASP A 19 32.78 4.50 -6.78
N GLY A 20 33.35 5.60 -7.27
CA GLY A 20 33.41 5.88 -8.71
C GLY A 20 34.29 4.91 -9.50
N ASN A 21 35.07 4.08 -8.81
CA ASN A 21 35.93 3.06 -9.42
C ASN A 21 35.35 1.64 -9.34
N ILE A 22 34.09 1.46 -8.92
CA ILE A 22 33.49 0.13 -8.89
C ILE A 22 33.39 -0.42 -10.31
N ASN A 23 34.11 -1.52 -10.54
CA ASN A 23 33.97 -2.35 -11.73
C ASN A 23 33.74 -3.79 -11.29
N MET A 24 32.55 -4.32 -11.60
CA MET A 24 32.14 -5.67 -11.18
C MET A 24 32.92 -6.80 -11.87
N GLU A 25 33.69 -6.50 -12.91
CA GLU A 25 34.60 -7.43 -13.57
C GLU A 25 35.97 -7.52 -12.86
N ASN A 26 36.28 -6.60 -11.94
CA ASN A 26 37.53 -6.58 -11.20
C ASN A 26 37.49 -7.52 -9.98
N GLU A 27 38.51 -8.37 -9.85
CA GLU A 27 38.68 -9.32 -8.74
C GLU A 27 38.69 -8.63 -7.36
N ASP A 28 39.29 -7.45 -7.23
CA ASP A 28 39.33 -6.70 -5.97
C ASP A 28 37.94 -6.17 -5.55
N CYS A 29 37.14 -5.74 -6.54
CA CYS A 29 35.76 -5.33 -6.30
C CYS A 29 34.90 -6.53 -5.90
N GLN A 30 35.05 -7.67 -6.58
CA GLN A 30 34.37 -8.91 -6.22
C GLN A 30 34.78 -9.41 -4.83
N ASN A 31 36.06 -9.32 -4.46
CA ASN A 31 36.55 -9.68 -3.13
C ASN A 31 36.03 -8.75 -2.03
N THR A 32 35.93 -7.44 -2.31
CA THR A 32 35.34 -6.45 -1.40
C THR A 32 33.86 -6.73 -1.19
N LEU A 33 33.13 -6.95 -2.28
CA LEU A 33 31.71 -7.28 -2.28
C LEU A 33 31.44 -8.60 -1.57
N ALA A 34 32.29 -9.61 -1.76
CA ALA A 34 32.20 -10.90 -1.05
C ALA A 34 32.44 -10.75 0.46
N GLN A 35 33.37 -9.87 0.88
CA GLN A 35 33.59 -9.59 2.30
C GLN A 35 32.42 -8.85 2.94
N LEU A 36 31.82 -7.89 2.24
CA LEU A 36 30.62 -7.19 2.69
C LEU A 36 29.40 -8.12 2.74
N ARG A 37 29.21 -8.95 1.69
CA ARG A 37 28.17 -9.98 1.64
C ARG A 37 28.37 -11.10 2.68
N GLY A 38 29.58 -11.22 3.22
CA GLY A 38 29.87 -12.04 4.40
C GLY A 38 29.31 -11.49 5.71
N VAL A 39 28.86 -10.22 5.72
CA VAL A 39 28.29 -9.53 6.89
C VAL A 39 26.80 -9.23 6.70
N VAL A 40 26.40 -8.77 5.52
CA VAL A 40 25.01 -8.37 5.16
C VAL A 40 24.54 -9.12 3.90
N ASN A 41 23.24 -9.34 3.74
CA ASN A 41 22.73 -10.15 2.62
C ASN A 41 22.77 -9.43 1.27
N GLU A 42 22.47 -8.13 1.27
CA GLU A 42 22.38 -7.30 0.06
C GLU A 42 23.37 -6.13 0.15
N VAL A 43 24.12 -5.93 -0.93
CA VAL A 43 25.05 -4.81 -1.09
C VAL A 43 24.84 -4.25 -2.48
N ASN A 44 24.39 -3.00 -2.55
CA ASN A 44 24.08 -2.31 -3.79
C ASN A 44 25.27 -1.41 -4.17
N PRO A 45 26.06 -1.79 -5.19
CA PRO A 45 27.14 -0.95 -5.67
C PRO A 45 26.58 0.22 -6.47
N CYS A 46 27.01 1.44 -6.15
CA CYS A 46 26.69 2.65 -6.88
C CYS A 46 28.00 3.33 -7.33
N THR A 47 28.06 3.73 -8.59
CA THR A 47 29.22 4.45 -9.13
C THR A 47 29.10 5.96 -8.98
N THR A 48 27.89 6.48 -8.75
CA THR A 48 27.62 7.91 -8.61
C THR A 48 26.83 8.26 -7.35
N VAL A 49 26.84 9.55 -7.00
CA VAL A 49 26.08 10.10 -5.86
C VAL A 49 24.58 10.01 -6.14
N GLU A 50 24.16 10.31 -7.37
CA GLU A 50 22.75 10.29 -7.79
C GLU A 50 22.18 8.89 -7.69
N GLN A 51 22.92 7.88 -8.15
CA GLN A 51 22.51 6.48 -8.07
C GLN A 51 22.35 6.04 -6.61
N CYS A 52 23.26 6.46 -5.71
CA CYS A 52 23.13 6.19 -4.29
C CYS A 52 21.87 6.84 -3.68
N ILE A 53 21.59 8.10 -4.03
CA ILE A 53 20.43 8.82 -3.52
C ILE A 53 19.13 8.17 -4.00
N GLU A 54 19.06 7.82 -5.29
CA GLU A 54 17.94 7.09 -5.89
C GLU A 54 17.71 5.76 -5.16
N THR A 55 18.76 4.96 -4.97
CA THR A 55 18.66 3.68 -4.25
C THR A 55 18.26 3.85 -2.77
N LEU A 56 18.71 4.90 -2.07
CA LEU A 56 18.25 5.21 -0.70
C LEU A 56 16.78 5.63 -0.67
N GLN A 57 16.32 6.39 -1.67
CA GLN A 57 14.94 6.85 -1.77
C GLN A 57 13.99 5.70 -2.09
N GLU A 58 14.39 4.81 -3.01
CA GLU A 58 13.67 3.58 -3.36
C GLU A 58 13.45 2.68 -2.12
N ASN A 59 14.44 2.64 -1.22
CA ASN A 59 14.48 1.78 -0.04
C ASN A 59 14.33 2.58 1.27
N SER A 60 13.62 3.71 1.23
CA SER A 60 13.50 4.66 2.34
C SER A 60 12.87 4.14 3.64
N GLU A 61 12.32 2.92 3.64
CA GLU A 61 11.77 2.24 4.82
C GLU A 61 12.77 1.27 5.46
N GLU A 62 13.78 0.84 4.72
CA GLU A 62 14.82 -0.07 5.22
C GLU A 62 15.91 0.71 5.96
N THR A 63 16.32 0.21 7.11
CA THR A 63 17.46 0.78 7.82
C THR A 63 18.68 0.61 6.92
N SER A 64 19.35 1.70 6.58
CA SER A 64 20.37 1.71 5.54
C SER A 64 21.74 2.07 6.10
N PHE A 65 22.79 1.48 5.53
CA PHE A 65 24.17 1.85 5.77
C PHE A 65 24.85 2.20 4.45
N VAL A 66 25.60 3.30 4.44
CA VAL A 66 26.35 3.71 3.25
C VAL A 66 27.84 3.54 3.50
N ILE A 67 28.53 2.88 2.58
CA ILE A 67 29.98 2.79 2.53
C ILE A 67 30.43 3.63 1.36
N SER A 68 31.02 4.80 1.63
CA SER A 68 31.41 5.73 0.57
C SER A 68 32.93 5.86 0.48
N SER A 69 33.45 5.99 -0.73
CA SER A 69 34.84 6.36 -0.93
C SER A 69 35.12 7.74 -0.32
N GLY A 70 36.36 7.98 0.12
CA GLY A 70 36.72 9.29 0.68
C GLY A 70 36.44 10.47 -0.26
N ALA A 71 36.56 10.27 -1.57
CA ALA A 71 36.34 11.31 -2.57
C ALA A 71 34.86 11.64 -2.79
N LEU A 72 34.01 10.61 -2.92
CA LEU A 72 32.57 10.81 -3.11
C LEU A 72 31.87 11.19 -1.81
N GLY A 73 32.36 10.70 -0.67
CA GLY A 73 31.76 10.94 0.64
C GLY A 73 31.64 12.42 1.00
N GLN A 74 32.59 13.27 0.56
CA GLN A 74 32.56 14.70 0.86
C GLN A 74 31.39 15.42 0.16
N HIS A 75 30.91 14.90 -0.97
CA HIS A 75 29.76 15.43 -1.70
C HIS A 75 28.46 14.68 -1.36
N LEU A 76 28.55 13.37 -1.08
CA LEU A 76 27.41 12.52 -0.78
C LEU A 76 26.83 12.78 0.62
N VAL A 77 27.68 12.89 1.65
CA VAL A 77 27.24 12.97 3.05
C VAL A 77 26.30 14.15 3.32
N PRO A 78 26.55 15.39 2.82
CA PRO A 78 25.64 16.52 2.99
C PRO A 78 24.21 16.23 2.50
N GLU A 79 24.06 15.47 1.41
CA GLU A 79 22.76 15.18 0.80
C GLU A 79 21.98 14.09 1.54
N ILE A 80 22.68 13.09 2.11
CA ILE A 80 22.01 11.91 2.68
C ILE A 80 21.93 11.90 4.20
N HIS A 81 22.70 12.72 4.92
CA HIS A 81 22.74 12.64 6.40
C HIS A 81 21.36 12.85 7.05
N GLY A 82 20.47 13.61 6.41
CA GLY A 82 19.14 13.94 6.94
C GLY A 82 18.15 12.78 6.86
N MET A 83 18.46 11.72 6.12
CA MET A 83 17.51 10.64 5.82
C MET A 83 17.19 9.82 7.08
N PRO A 84 15.91 9.70 7.51
CA PRO A 84 15.53 9.10 8.79
C PRO A 84 16.01 7.66 9.00
N LYS A 85 16.00 6.82 7.94
CA LYS A 85 16.41 5.42 8.01
C LYS A 85 17.89 5.17 7.70
N LEU A 86 18.67 6.21 7.38
CA LEU A 86 20.12 6.09 7.25
C LEU A 86 20.74 6.05 8.65
N ASP A 87 21.17 4.87 9.09
CA ASP A 87 21.64 4.64 10.46
C ASP A 87 23.16 4.85 10.61
N GLY A 88 23.92 4.67 9.54
CA GLY A 88 25.36 4.95 9.57
C GLY A 88 26.04 5.07 8.21
N ILE A 89 27.08 5.89 8.18
CA ILE A 89 27.96 6.09 7.03
C ILE A 89 29.39 5.67 7.41
N TYR A 90 30.02 4.85 6.58
CA TYR A 90 31.41 4.41 6.72
C TYR A 90 32.22 4.97 5.56
N ILE A 91 33.31 5.67 5.86
CA ILE A 91 34.20 6.21 4.81
C ILE A 91 35.33 5.21 4.57
N PHE A 92 35.43 4.69 3.35
CA PHE A 92 36.50 3.80 2.90
C PHE A 92 37.54 4.59 2.09
N CYS A 93 38.78 4.69 2.57
CA CYS A 93 39.80 5.50 1.90
C CYS A 93 41.23 5.03 2.20
N GLY A 94 42.17 5.32 1.30
CA GLY A 94 43.60 5.04 1.52
C GLY A 94 44.29 5.98 2.52
N ASN A 95 43.78 7.22 2.69
CA ASN A 95 44.38 8.23 3.57
C ASN A 95 43.37 8.68 4.65
N LYS A 96 43.43 8.04 5.81
CA LYS A 96 42.53 8.28 6.93
C LYS A 96 42.58 9.72 7.46
N GLN A 97 43.77 10.30 7.61
CA GLN A 97 43.92 11.64 8.21
C GLN A 97 43.17 12.71 7.41
N ARG A 98 43.27 12.67 6.08
CA ARG A 98 42.62 13.64 5.19
C ARG A 98 41.10 13.63 5.34
N HIS A 99 40.48 12.45 5.40
CA HIS A 99 39.01 12.36 5.44
C HIS A 99 38.44 12.43 6.85
N GLN A 100 39.27 12.24 7.88
CA GLN A 100 38.83 12.29 9.27
C GLN A 100 38.65 13.72 9.81
N GLU A 101 39.15 14.74 9.11
CA GLU A 101 38.97 16.14 9.50
C GLU A 101 37.52 16.60 9.27
N TRP A 102 37.02 16.48 8.04
CA TRP A 102 35.63 16.85 7.71
C TRP A 102 34.59 15.83 8.18
N ALA A 103 34.97 14.55 8.33
CA ALA A 103 34.02 13.53 8.76
C ALA A 103 33.51 13.74 10.20
N LYS A 104 34.23 14.50 11.04
CA LYS A 104 33.83 14.79 12.43
C LYS A 104 32.61 15.68 12.52
N ASP A 105 32.34 16.48 11.50
CA ASP A 105 31.23 17.43 11.47
C ASP A 105 29.88 16.73 11.20
N TRP A 106 29.89 15.44 10.87
CA TRP A 106 28.71 14.67 10.48
C TRP A 106 28.40 13.53 11.47
N PRO A 107 27.35 13.66 12.32
CA PRO A 107 27.06 12.71 13.40
C PRO A 107 26.77 11.27 12.94
N LYS A 108 26.30 11.10 11.71
CA LYS A 108 25.99 9.78 11.13
C LYS A 108 27.22 9.04 10.59
N ILE A 109 28.38 9.69 10.47
CA ILE A 109 29.61 9.00 10.09
C ILE A 109 30.10 8.16 11.29
N LYS A 110 30.09 6.85 11.12
CA LYS A 110 30.47 5.87 12.15
C LYS A 110 31.98 5.59 12.16
N GLY A 111 32.70 5.99 11.12
CA GLY A 111 34.16 5.92 11.09
C GLY A 111 34.78 6.11 9.71
N VAL A 112 36.07 6.43 9.72
CA VAL A 112 36.95 6.48 8.54
C VAL A 112 37.92 5.29 8.61
N HIS A 113 37.90 4.45 7.58
CA HIS A 113 38.53 3.14 7.55
C HIS A 113 39.45 2.98 6.34
N THR A 114 40.59 2.34 6.54
CA THR A 114 41.58 2.03 5.49
C THR A 114 41.49 0.61 4.96
N THR A 115 40.69 -0.26 5.60
CA THR A 115 40.49 -1.65 5.19
C THR A 115 39.00 -2.00 5.24
N ILE A 116 38.52 -2.74 4.24
CA ILE A 116 37.13 -3.20 4.20
C ILE A 116 36.82 -4.11 5.40
N LYS A 117 37.78 -4.93 5.85
CA LYS A 117 37.63 -5.78 7.02
C LYS A 117 37.25 -4.99 8.28
N SER A 118 37.83 -3.81 8.47
CA SER A 118 37.49 -2.93 9.61
C SER A 118 36.05 -2.42 9.52
N ILE A 119 35.58 -2.11 8.31
CA ILE A 119 34.18 -1.74 8.05
C ILE A 119 33.27 -2.95 8.34
N CYS A 120 33.59 -4.13 7.80
CA CYS A 120 32.86 -5.37 8.06
C CYS A 120 32.70 -5.67 9.55
N GLU A 121 33.74 -5.46 10.38
CA GLU A 121 33.66 -5.68 11.83
C GLU A 121 32.72 -4.69 12.53
N LYS A 122 32.73 -3.41 12.14
CA LYS A 122 31.83 -2.39 12.70
C LYS A 122 30.41 -2.55 12.21
N LEU A 123 30.25 -2.80 10.91
CA LEU A 123 28.98 -3.11 10.28
C LEU A 123 28.36 -4.34 10.93
N ALA A 124 29.11 -5.42 11.17
CA ALA A 124 28.60 -6.60 11.86
C ALA A 124 28.06 -6.30 13.27
N VAL A 125 28.67 -5.34 14.00
CA VAL A 125 28.17 -4.91 15.31
C VAL A 125 26.89 -4.09 15.17
N ALA A 126 26.85 -3.12 14.25
CA ALA A 126 25.68 -2.27 14.01
C ALA A 126 24.49 -3.10 13.52
N VAL A 127 24.70 -3.91 12.50
CA VAL A 127 23.72 -4.84 11.92
C VAL A 127 23.23 -5.82 12.99
N LYS A 128 24.10 -6.32 13.88
CA LYS A 128 23.68 -7.18 15.00
C LYS A 128 22.80 -6.46 16.03
N GLN A 129 22.99 -5.16 16.25
CA GLN A 129 22.19 -4.38 17.20
C GLN A 129 20.77 -4.15 16.70
N CYS A 130 20.55 -3.92 15.41
CA CYS A 130 19.19 -3.74 14.89
C CYS A 130 18.50 -5.05 14.45
N ASN A 131 19.15 -6.21 14.54
CA ASN A 131 18.59 -7.51 14.13
C ASN A 131 17.89 -8.33 15.18
N GLN A 132 17.79 -7.83 16.39
CA GLN A 132 17.38 -8.69 17.48
C GLN A 132 15.88 -8.89 17.45
N ASP A 133 15.48 -10.02 16.85
CA ASP A 133 14.23 -10.75 17.06
C ASP A 133 13.03 -9.83 17.31
N GLN A 134 12.83 -8.83 16.45
CA GLN A 134 11.58 -8.09 16.45
C GLN A 134 10.53 -8.96 15.77
N VAL A 135 9.82 -9.73 16.58
CA VAL A 135 8.53 -10.29 16.14
C VAL A 135 7.60 -9.11 15.93
N THR A 136 6.93 -9.09 14.79
CA THR A 136 5.91 -8.09 14.49
C THR A 136 4.82 -8.18 15.55
N VAL A 137 4.62 -7.06 16.23
CA VAL A 137 3.58 -6.91 17.24
C VAL A 137 2.56 -5.92 16.72
N SER A 138 1.29 -6.32 16.73
CA SER A 138 0.19 -5.44 16.35
C SER A 138 -0.57 -4.97 17.58
N ILE A 139 -0.78 -3.65 17.65
CA ILE A 139 -1.47 -2.97 18.74
C ILE A 139 -2.11 -1.68 18.24
N ILE A 140 -3.36 -1.42 18.62
CA ILE A 140 -4.02 -0.14 18.34
C ILE A 140 -3.86 0.77 19.56
N GLY A 141 -3.39 2.01 19.33
CA GLY A 141 -3.26 3.02 20.38
C GLY A 141 -4.62 3.62 20.75
N VAL A 142 -4.83 3.92 22.04
CA VAL A 142 -6.04 4.60 22.52
C VAL A 142 -5.87 6.10 22.34
N ASN A 143 -6.81 6.75 21.65
CA ASN A 143 -6.86 8.21 21.58
C ASN A 143 -7.38 8.80 22.90
N GLU A 144 -6.88 9.98 23.29
CA GLU A 144 -7.36 10.69 24.49
C GLU A 144 -8.87 10.96 24.37
N GLY A 145 -9.67 10.24 25.15
CA GLY A 145 -11.15 10.30 25.14
C GLY A 145 -11.87 9.04 24.64
N GLY A 146 -11.14 7.97 24.26
CA GLY A 146 -11.71 6.70 23.82
C GLY A 146 -12.45 5.91 24.92
N SER A 147 -13.47 5.16 24.53
CA SER A 147 -14.27 4.33 25.44
C SER A 147 -13.56 3.00 25.75
N SER A 148 -14.03 2.24 26.74
CA SER A 148 -13.47 0.91 27.05
C SER A 148 -13.57 -0.10 25.88
N GLU A 149 -14.40 0.18 24.86
CA GLU A 149 -14.49 -0.63 23.64
C GLU A 149 -13.28 -0.45 22.70
N ASP A 150 -12.55 0.67 22.80
CA ASP A 150 -11.37 0.94 21.94
C ASP A 150 -10.13 0.11 22.34
N LEU A 151 -10.07 -0.35 23.59
CA LEU A 151 -8.95 -1.13 24.14
C LEU A 151 -8.81 -2.52 23.49
N ASN A 152 -9.88 -3.06 22.91
CA ASN A 152 -9.91 -4.43 22.40
C ASN A 152 -9.81 -4.53 20.87
N GLN A 153 -9.28 -3.51 20.21
CA GLN A 153 -9.03 -3.55 18.76
C GLN A 153 -7.63 -4.09 18.46
N LEU A 154 -7.51 -4.91 17.40
CA LEU A 154 -6.24 -5.36 16.82
C LEU A 154 -6.09 -4.80 15.39
N GLU A 155 -4.85 -4.60 14.95
CA GLU A 155 -4.59 -4.16 13.58
C GLU A 155 -5.04 -5.23 12.57
N PRO A 156 -5.62 -4.84 11.42
CA PRO A 156 -6.05 -5.80 10.40
C PRO A 156 -4.92 -6.62 9.76
N SER A 157 -3.67 -6.14 9.81
CA SER A 157 -2.49 -6.85 9.29
C SER A 157 -2.32 -8.24 9.91
N PHE A 158 -2.58 -8.37 11.22
CA PHE A 158 -2.60 -9.63 11.96
C PHE A 158 -3.53 -10.66 11.30
N MET A 159 -4.69 -10.21 10.85
CA MET A 159 -5.73 -11.09 10.31
C MET A 159 -5.39 -11.62 8.93
N TYR A 160 -4.72 -10.83 8.09
CA TYR A 160 -4.30 -11.31 6.77
C TYR A 160 -3.31 -12.47 6.87
N THR A 161 -2.33 -12.37 7.75
CA THR A 161 -1.38 -13.47 8.01
C THR A 161 -2.06 -14.71 8.61
N GLN A 162 -3.08 -14.56 9.44
CA GLN A 162 -3.85 -15.68 9.99
C GLN A 162 -4.62 -16.40 8.88
N ILE A 163 -5.23 -15.65 7.96
CA ILE A 163 -6.02 -16.24 6.89
C ILE A 163 -5.14 -16.85 5.81
N PHE A 164 -3.94 -16.29 5.55
CA PHE A 164 -2.90 -16.97 4.78
C PHE A 164 -2.63 -18.36 5.35
N LYS A 165 -2.35 -18.44 6.66
CA LYS A 165 -2.10 -19.71 7.37
C LYS A 165 -3.28 -20.67 7.21
N GLU A 166 -4.51 -20.22 7.49
CA GLU A 166 -5.70 -21.07 7.39
C GLU A 166 -5.89 -21.65 5.98
N ILE A 167 -5.79 -20.80 4.95
CA ILE A 167 -5.91 -21.25 3.55
C ILE A 167 -4.79 -22.24 3.20
N LEU A 168 -3.54 -21.95 3.60
CA LEU A 168 -2.40 -22.81 3.31
C LEU A 168 -2.48 -24.16 4.03
N LEU A 169 -3.03 -24.22 5.25
CA LEU A 169 -3.19 -25.46 6.00
C LEU A 169 -4.19 -26.42 5.35
N ASP A 170 -5.22 -25.87 4.71
CA ASP A 170 -6.25 -26.61 3.94
C ASP A 170 -5.75 -27.09 2.57
N MET A 171 -4.58 -26.62 2.12
CA MET A 171 -4.02 -26.95 0.82
C MET A 171 -3.09 -28.16 0.89
N ASP A 172 -3.12 -28.98 -0.17
CA ASP A 172 -2.13 -30.02 -0.39
C ASP A 172 -0.89 -29.42 -1.06
N HIS A 173 0.26 -29.62 -0.44
CA HIS A 173 1.54 -29.12 -0.90
C HIS A 173 2.36 -30.27 -1.47
N GLY A 174 2.34 -30.42 -2.80
CA GLY A 174 3.10 -31.47 -3.48
C GLY A 174 4.62 -31.29 -3.35
N GLN A 175 5.39 -32.36 -3.61
CA GLN A 175 6.87 -32.33 -3.57
C GLN A 175 7.52 -31.31 -4.52
N GLN A 176 6.77 -30.83 -5.52
CA GLN A 176 7.24 -29.80 -6.43
C GLN A 176 7.49 -28.46 -5.73
N ALA A 177 6.71 -28.13 -4.68
CA ALA A 177 6.86 -26.88 -3.93
C ALA A 177 8.26 -26.73 -3.31
N ILE A 178 8.85 -27.83 -2.82
CA ILE A 178 10.22 -27.84 -2.27
C ILE A 178 11.24 -27.49 -3.37
N LYS A 179 11.08 -28.07 -4.56
CA LYS A 179 12.00 -27.82 -5.69
C LYS A 179 11.90 -26.38 -6.18
N ASP A 180 10.68 -25.85 -6.26
CA ASP A 180 10.43 -24.48 -6.68
C ASP A 180 11.04 -23.48 -5.68
N LEU A 181 10.88 -23.74 -4.38
CA LEU A 181 11.52 -22.95 -3.32
C LEU A 181 13.05 -22.99 -3.43
N VAL A 182 13.64 -24.18 -3.60
CA VAL A 182 15.09 -24.34 -3.72
C VAL A 182 15.62 -23.59 -4.94
N THR A 183 14.96 -23.70 -6.09
CA THR A 183 15.37 -23.02 -7.33
C THR A 183 15.31 -21.50 -7.15
N PHE A 184 14.24 -21.00 -6.55
CA PHE A 184 14.09 -19.59 -6.21
C PHE A 184 15.22 -19.11 -5.28
N CYS A 185 15.51 -19.86 -4.20
CA CYS A 185 16.57 -19.52 -3.26
C CYS A 185 17.96 -19.55 -3.90
N GLN A 186 18.23 -20.49 -4.80
CA GLN A 186 19.52 -20.55 -5.50
C GLN A 186 19.78 -19.31 -6.34
N GLU A 187 18.74 -18.74 -6.98
CA GLU A 187 18.88 -17.49 -7.72
C GLU A 187 18.96 -16.28 -6.79
N GLN A 188 18.14 -16.21 -5.74
CA GLN A 188 18.19 -15.11 -4.76
C GLN A 188 19.54 -15.02 -4.04
N TYR A 189 20.14 -16.16 -3.69
CA TYR A 189 21.42 -16.23 -2.97
C TYR A 189 22.62 -16.43 -3.91
N LYS A 190 22.47 -16.09 -5.19
CA LYS A 190 23.54 -16.21 -6.19
C LYS A 190 24.77 -15.38 -5.79
N GLY A 191 25.88 -16.08 -5.61
CA GLY A 191 27.14 -15.50 -5.11
C GLY A 191 27.37 -15.61 -3.60
N ASN A 192 26.37 -16.04 -2.81
CA ASN A 192 26.55 -16.37 -1.39
C ASN A 192 26.86 -17.86 -1.22
N LYS A 193 28.15 -18.22 -1.34
CA LYS A 193 28.62 -19.62 -1.24
C LYS A 193 28.20 -20.33 0.07
N LYS A 194 27.95 -19.59 1.15
CA LYS A 194 27.55 -20.16 2.44
C LYS A 194 26.08 -20.55 2.42
N GLU A 195 25.19 -19.64 2.02
CA GLU A 195 23.75 -19.93 1.94
C GLU A 195 23.46 -20.97 0.84
N LEU A 196 24.15 -20.94 -0.30
CA LEU A 196 24.00 -21.96 -1.35
C LEU A 196 24.29 -23.38 -0.84
N LYS A 197 25.33 -23.56 -0.01
CA LYS A 197 25.60 -24.86 0.63
C LYS A 197 24.48 -25.30 1.57
N ILE A 198 23.87 -24.36 2.28
CA ILE A 198 22.76 -24.63 3.20
C ILE A 198 21.49 -24.99 2.40
N ILE A 199 21.25 -24.33 1.27
CA ILE A 199 20.16 -24.63 0.35
C ILE A 199 20.32 -26.04 -0.24
N ASP A 200 21.54 -26.41 -0.65
CA ASP A 200 21.83 -27.77 -1.14
C ASP A 200 21.63 -28.83 -0.04
N GLU A 201 22.00 -28.51 1.20
CA GLU A 201 21.76 -29.36 2.37
C GLU A 201 20.26 -29.50 2.64
N PHE A 202 19.51 -28.41 2.62
CA PHE A 202 18.06 -28.38 2.76
C PHE A 202 17.40 -29.26 1.70
N GLN A 203 17.74 -29.09 0.43
CA GLN A 203 17.19 -29.88 -0.66
C GLN A 203 17.38 -31.40 -0.47
N ARG A 204 18.53 -31.83 0.09
CA ARG A 204 18.86 -33.25 0.28
C ARG A 204 18.26 -33.85 1.54
N THR A 205 18.09 -33.05 2.59
CA THR A 205 17.80 -33.55 3.95
C THR A 205 16.44 -33.14 4.48
N TYR A 206 15.77 -32.14 3.88
CA TYR A 206 14.49 -31.67 4.37
C TYR A 206 13.43 -32.78 4.37
N GLN A 207 12.74 -32.88 5.49
CA GLN A 207 11.61 -33.75 5.75
C GLN A 207 10.64 -32.96 6.64
N PRO A 208 9.32 -33.18 6.56
CA PRO A 208 8.34 -32.49 7.40
C PRO A 208 8.67 -32.58 8.89
N ALA A 209 9.26 -33.67 9.37
CA ALA A 209 9.69 -33.86 10.77
C ALA A 209 10.89 -32.98 11.21
N LEU A 210 11.62 -32.36 10.28
CA LEU A 210 12.76 -31.48 10.57
C LEU A 210 12.41 -29.98 10.47
N ALA A 211 11.15 -29.63 10.21
CA ALA A 211 10.72 -28.25 10.00
C ALA A 211 11.10 -27.30 11.16
N ILE A 212 10.84 -27.67 12.42
CA ILE A 212 11.23 -26.88 13.61
C ILE A 212 12.76 -26.74 13.73
N TRP A 213 13.52 -27.79 13.42
CA TRP A 213 14.99 -27.72 13.42
C TRP A 213 15.49 -26.72 12.39
N TRP A 214 14.95 -26.77 11.16
CA TRP A 214 15.24 -25.78 10.13
C TRP A 214 14.74 -24.38 10.48
N TYR A 215 13.71 -24.26 11.32
CA TYR A 215 13.16 -22.97 11.73
C TYR A 215 14.05 -22.30 12.77
N THR A 216 14.59 -23.09 13.69
CA THR A 216 15.49 -22.62 14.75
C THR A 216 16.95 -22.50 14.29
N ARG A 217 17.33 -23.13 13.17
CA ARG A 217 18.65 -22.98 12.59
C ARG A 217 18.84 -21.60 11.96
N GLN A 218 20.04 -21.05 12.12
CA GLN A 218 20.40 -19.77 11.50
C GLN A 218 20.65 -19.91 9.97
N CYS A 219 19.59 -20.00 9.19
CA CYS A 219 19.61 -20.13 7.73
C CYS A 219 18.43 -19.46 7.06
N PHE A 220 18.43 -19.42 5.71
CA PHE A 220 17.43 -18.73 4.90
C PHE A 220 15.95 -19.01 5.27
N THR A 221 15.60 -20.20 5.74
CA THR A 221 14.23 -20.59 6.12
C THR A 221 13.60 -19.67 7.17
N TYR A 222 14.27 -19.46 8.31
CA TYR A 222 13.80 -18.56 9.37
C TYR A 222 13.67 -17.13 8.86
N LYS A 223 14.70 -16.67 8.16
CA LYS A 223 14.86 -15.27 7.70
C LYS A 223 13.79 -14.89 6.70
N MET A 224 13.67 -15.73 5.67
CA MET A 224 12.80 -15.49 4.54
C MET A 224 11.33 -15.58 4.96
N LEU A 225 10.98 -16.58 5.78
CA LEU A 225 9.62 -16.73 6.28
C LEU A 225 9.21 -15.55 7.18
N ASN A 226 10.01 -15.22 8.18
CA ASN A 226 9.66 -14.14 9.11
C ASN A 226 9.67 -12.76 8.43
N ARG A 227 10.56 -12.52 7.44
CA ARG A 227 10.52 -11.31 6.61
C ARG A 227 9.23 -11.27 5.79
N ALA A 228 8.90 -12.36 5.10
CA ALA A 228 7.72 -12.41 4.24
C ALA A 228 6.44 -12.17 5.04
N LEU A 229 6.29 -12.80 6.20
CA LEU A 229 5.14 -12.61 7.09
C LEU A 229 5.04 -11.16 7.60
N ARG A 230 6.16 -10.54 7.97
CA ARG A 230 6.21 -9.14 8.42
C ARG A 230 5.89 -8.14 7.32
N MET A 231 6.35 -8.41 6.09
CA MET A 231 6.10 -7.57 4.92
C MET A 231 4.79 -7.92 4.21
N LEU A 232 4.08 -8.95 4.68
CA LEU A 232 2.95 -9.57 3.99
C LEU A 232 3.28 -9.97 2.54
N ASP A 233 4.51 -10.35 2.24
CA ASP A 233 4.96 -10.76 0.89
C ASP A 233 4.31 -12.10 0.49
N GLY A 234 3.26 -12.03 -0.32
CA GLY A 234 2.41 -13.18 -0.64
C GLY A 234 3.10 -14.17 -1.56
N ASP A 235 4.03 -13.73 -2.43
CA ASP A 235 4.77 -14.65 -3.30
C ASP A 235 5.66 -15.56 -2.45
N ILE A 236 6.41 -14.98 -1.52
CA ILE A 236 7.27 -15.77 -0.63
C ILE A 236 6.45 -16.60 0.35
N ILE A 237 5.37 -16.06 0.93
CA ILE A 237 4.48 -16.81 1.82
C ILE A 237 3.91 -18.04 1.11
N ILE A 238 3.43 -17.89 -0.14
CA ILE A 238 2.90 -19.01 -0.93
C ILE A 238 3.99 -20.04 -1.24
N ARG A 239 5.18 -19.62 -1.67
CA ARG A 239 6.32 -20.53 -1.96
C ARG A 239 6.77 -21.29 -0.72
N MET A 240 6.73 -20.66 0.45
CA MET A 240 7.07 -21.27 1.72
C MET A 240 5.87 -21.93 2.42
N GLY A 241 4.71 -21.98 1.76
CA GLY A 241 3.47 -22.44 2.38
C GLY A 241 3.57 -23.85 2.95
N PHE A 242 4.19 -24.78 2.21
CA PHE A 242 4.44 -26.13 2.69
C PHE A 242 5.26 -26.15 3.99
N TYR A 243 6.30 -25.33 4.05
CA TYR A 243 7.23 -25.26 5.18
C TYR A 243 6.56 -24.64 6.40
N LEU A 244 5.79 -23.56 6.19
CA LEU A 244 4.95 -22.95 7.23
C LEU A 244 3.96 -23.97 7.81
N CYS A 245 3.28 -24.74 6.96
CA CYS A 245 2.35 -25.79 7.38
C CYS A 245 3.05 -26.90 8.18
N ASP A 246 4.23 -27.34 7.74
CA ASP A 246 5.00 -28.37 8.45
C ASP A 246 5.44 -27.92 9.85
N VAL A 247 5.88 -26.65 10.00
CA VAL A 247 6.20 -26.08 11.32
C VAL A 247 4.96 -26.05 12.21
N HIS A 248 3.81 -25.61 11.68
CA HIS A 248 2.54 -25.58 12.42
C HIS A 248 2.10 -26.97 12.90
N ARG A 249 2.05 -27.95 11.99
CA ARG A 249 1.66 -29.33 12.30
C ARG A 249 2.56 -29.95 13.36
N GLN A 250 3.87 -29.71 13.29
CA GLN A 250 4.79 -30.18 14.34
C GLN A 250 4.49 -29.56 15.71
N ILE A 251 4.21 -28.25 15.76
CA ILE A 251 3.86 -27.59 17.03
C ILE A 251 2.57 -28.19 17.59
N GLU A 252 1.55 -28.41 16.75
CA GLU A 252 0.28 -29.04 17.14
C GLU A 252 0.45 -30.47 17.66
N ASP A 253 1.25 -31.28 16.96
CA ASP A 253 1.56 -32.65 17.34
C ASP A 253 2.29 -32.71 18.70
N LEU A 254 3.25 -31.81 18.91
CA LEU A 254 3.98 -31.72 20.18
C LEU A 254 3.09 -31.18 21.30
N HIS A 255 2.29 -30.15 21.01
CA HIS A 255 1.35 -29.56 21.96
C HIS A 255 0.40 -30.65 22.50
N SER A 256 -0.20 -31.42 21.61
CA SER A 256 -1.12 -32.52 21.99
C SER A 256 -0.47 -33.58 22.89
N LYS A 257 0.85 -33.82 22.73
CA LYS A 257 1.60 -34.76 23.56
C LYS A 257 2.01 -34.16 24.90
N GLN A 258 2.38 -32.88 24.92
CA GLN A 258 2.97 -32.20 26.09
C GLN A 258 1.92 -31.52 26.99
N ILE A 259 0.72 -31.21 26.50
CA ILE A 259 -0.26 -30.38 27.23
C ILE A 259 -0.64 -30.95 28.60
N ASN A 260 -0.68 -32.27 28.72
CA ASN A 260 -1.01 -32.97 29.97
C ASN A 260 0.10 -32.86 31.03
N GLU A 261 1.35 -32.58 30.64
CA GLU A 261 2.49 -32.44 31.55
C GLU A 261 2.37 -31.18 32.43
N TYR A 262 1.60 -30.19 31.98
CA TYR A 262 1.39 -28.95 32.74
C TYR A 262 0.34 -29.10 33.85
N HIS A 263 -0.42 -30.20 33.88
CA HIS A 263 -1.44 -30.50 34.89
C HIS A 263 -2.43 -29.34 35.15
N GLY A 264 -2.76 -28.54 34.11
CA GLY A 264 -3.63 -27.38 34.23
C GLY A 264 -3.07 -26.22 35.07
N LYS A 265 -1.78 -26.23 35.40
CA LYS A 265 -1.16 -25.14 36.18
C LYS A 265 -0.65 -24.04 35.27
N THR A 266 -0.93 -22.80 35.65
CA THR A 266 -0.35 -21.63 34.99
C THR A 266 1.16 -21.56 35.19
N PHE A 267 1.90 -21.11 34.17
CA PHE A 267 3.34 -20.94 34.26
C PHE A 267 3.82 -19.68 33.52
N PRO A 268 4.93 -19.06 33.97
CA PRO A 268 5.48 -17.88 33.31
C PRO A 268 6.40 -18.25 32.14
N LEU A 269 6.34 -17.45 31.08
CA LEU A 269 7.29 -17.44 29.98
C LEU A 269 7.80 -16.02 29.76
N TYR A 270 9.00 -15.91 29.19
CA TYR A 270 9.66 -14.63 29.02
C TYR A 270 10.11 -14.42 27.59
N ARG A 271 9.97 -13.19 27.10
CA ARG A 271 10.52 -12.75 25.81
C ARG A 271 11.07 -11.34 25.94
N GLY A 272 12.28 -11.11 25.47
CA GLY A 272 12.84 -9.75 25.41
C GLY A 272 13.02 -9.27 23.98
N GLN A 273 12.69 -8.01 23.71
CA GLN A 273 12.95 -7.37 22.42
C GLN A 273 13.01 -5.84 22.56
N GLY A 274 13.53 -5.17 21.53
CA GLY A 274 13.57 -3.71 21.44
C GLY A 274 12.38 -3.14 20.68
N PHE A 275 11.92 -1.95 21.08
CA PHE A 275 10.88 -1.17 20.40
C PHE A 275 11.32 0.28 20.19
N LEU A 276 10.80 0.93 19.15
CA LEU A 276 10.85 2.39 19.07
C LEU A 276 10.03 2.98 20.22
N THR A 277 10.49 4.12 20.75
CA THR A 277 9.81 4.79 21.87
C THR A 277 8.34 5.07 21.57
N ALA A 278 8.02 5.54 20.37
CA ALA A 278 6.65 5.81 19.93
C ALA A 278 5.76 4.54 19.90
N ASP A 279 6.31 3.40 19.52
CA ASP A 279 5.55 2.13 19.49
C ASP A 279 5.38 1.56 20.89
N PHE A 280 6.40 1.67 21.74
CA PHE A 280 6.28 1.31 23.15
C PHE A 280 5.24 2.17 23.89
N GLU A 281 5.13 3.46 23.57
CA GLU A 281 4.10 4.32 24.15
C GLU A 281 2.69 3.83 23.86
N LYS A 282 2.44 3.21 22.69
CA LYS A 282 1.15 2.58 22.39
C LYS A 282 0.87 1.42 23.34
N ILE A 283 1.88 0.57 23.60
CA ILE A 283 1.77 -0.55 24.56
C ILE A 283 1.51 -0.02 25.97
N ALA A 284 2.27 0.98 26.40
CA ALA A 284 2.15 1.56 27.73
C ALA A 284 0.79 2.24 27.97
N LYS A 285 0.23 2.91 26.96
CA LYS A 285 -1.08 3.58 27.04
C LYS A 285 -2.26 2.61 26.93
N ASN A 286 -2.08 1.44 26.31
CA ASN A 286 -3.14 0.46 26.06
C ASN A 286 -3.22 -0.63 27.15
N LYS A 287 -3.04 -0.27 28.42
CA LYS A 287 -3.18 -1.21 29.54
C LYS A 287 -4.61 -1.77 29.58
N GLY A 288 -4.73 -3.09 29.69
CA GLY A 288 -5.99 -3.81 29.64
C GLY A 288 -6.45 -4.18 28.22
N GLY A 289 -5.80 -3.62 27.18
CA GLY A 289 -6.10 -3.89 25.78
C GLY A 289 -5.40 -5.13 25.22
N LEU A 290 -5.63 -5.39 23.93
CA LEU A 290 -5.07 -6.54 23.21
C LEU A 290 -3.73 -6.22 22.52
N ILE A 291 -2.85 -7.20 22.51
CA ILE A 291 -1.58 -7.19 21.78
C ILE A 291 -1.40 -8.54 21.09
N SER A 292 -1.09 -8.53 19.81
CA SER A 292 -0.87 -9.77 19.05
C SER A 292 0.57 -9.92 18.60
N PHE A 293 1.04 -11.17 18.58
CA PHE A 293 2.30 -11.56 17.97
C PHE A 293 1.97 -12.30 16.67
N ASN A 294 2.33 -11.69 15.53
CA ASN A 294 1.80 -12.08 14.23
C ASN A 294 2.59 -13.23 13.58
N ASN A 295 3.78 -13.54 14.11
CA ASN A 295 4.63 -14.65 13.65
C ASN A 295 4.68 -15.76 14.71
N PHE A 296 5.43 -16.83 14.43
CA PHE A 296 5.74 -17.81 15.46
C PHE A 296 6.45 -17.11 16.63
N LEU A 297 5.94 -17.35 17.83
CA LEU A 297 6.40 -16.64 19.01
C LEU A 297 7.33 -17.56 19.81
N SER A 298 8.63 -17.31 19.67
CA SER A 298 9.65 -17.96 20.49
C SER A 298 9.74 -17.29 21.86
N THR A 299 9.75 -18.10 22.92
CA THR A 299 9.81 -17.67 24.31
C THR A 299 10.71 -18.59 25.12
N SER A 300 11.20 -18.11 26.26
CA SER A 300 12.05 -18.90 27.16
C SER A 300 11.41 -19.06 28.52
N LYS A 301 11.60 -20.22 29.16
CA LYS A 301 11.34 -20.39 30.60
C LYS A 301 12.35 -19.62 31.46
N ASN A 302 13.49 -19.22 30.90
CA ASN A 302 14.55 -18.52 31.61
C ASN A 302 14.44 -17.00 31.41
N ARG A 303 14.10 -16.28 32.49
CA ARG A 303 13.98 -14.82 32.49
C ARG A 303 15.27 -14.09 32.09
N ASP A 304 16.43 -14.59 32.50
CA ASP A 304 17.71 -13.90 32.26
C ASP A 304 18.14 -13.95 30.79
N VAL A 305 17.81 -15.05 30.10
CA VAL A 305 18.01 -15.20 28.65
C VAL A 305 17.22 -14.12 27.92
N SER A 306 15.91 -14.04 28.19
CA SER A 306 15.01 -13.04 27.60
C SER A 306 15.38 -11.61 27.98
N LEU A 307 15.78 -11.36 29.23
CA LEU A 307 16.28 -10.05 29.66
C LEU A 307 17.54 -9.63 28.90
N GLY A 308 18.39 -10.58 28.52
CA GLY A 308 19.55 -10.36 27.63
C GLY A 308 19.14 -9.75 26.29
N PHE A 309 18.09 -10.28 25.66
CA PHE A 309 17.54 -9.77 24.40
C PHE A 309 16.89 -8.39 24.55
N ALA A 310 16.18 -8.12 25.66
CA ALA A 310 15.62 -6.79 25.92
C ALA A 310 16.73 -5.73 26.13
N LYS A 311 17.80 -6.09 26.85
CA LYS A 311 18.93 -5.18 27.13
C LYS A 311 19.74 -4.83 25.90
N SER A 312 19.82 -5.73 24.92
CA SER A 312 20.64 -5.49 23.76
C SER A 312 20.05 -4.47 22.77
N ALA A 313 18.79 -4.08 22.97
CA ALA A 313 18.19 -2.89 22.35
C ALA A 313 18.68 -1.56 22.96
N LEU A 314 19.31 -1.58 24.13
CA LEU A 314 19.81 -0.38 24.81
C LEU A 314 21.13 0.06 24.14
N GLY A 315 21.07 1.07 23.28
CA GLY A 315 22.25 1.58 22.55
C GLY A 315 22.00 2.75 21.60
N THR A 316 20.74 3.01 21.23
CA THR A 316 20.32 4.15 20.41
C THR A 316 19.36 5.05 21.20
N THR A 317 19.31 6.35 20.91
CA THR A 317 18.57 7.34 21.75
C THR A 317 17.05 7.13 21.75
N ASP A 318 16.52 6.46 20.73
CA ASP A 318 15.06 6.40 20.49
C ASP A 318 14.47 5.01 20.72
N MET A 319 15.26 4.06 21.24
CA MET A 319 14.84 2.67 21.50
C MET A 319 14.59 2.38 22.97
N VAL A 320 13.63 1.49 23.21
CA VAL A 320 13.22 0.98 24.53
C VAL A 320 13.38 -0.54 24.53
N GLY A 321 14.06 -1.08 25.53
CA GLY A 321 14.10 -2.51 25.77
C GLY A 321 12.86 -2.95 26.55
N VAL A 322 12.19 -4.01 26.11
CA VAL A 322 10.98 -4.55 26.75
C VAL A 322 11.17 -6.03 27.04
N LEU A 323 10.99 -6.40 28.31
CA LEU A 323 10.84 -7.78 28.76
C LEU A 323 9.36 -8.08 28.95
N PHE A 324 8.80 -8.92 28.08
CA PHE A 324 7.47 -9.48 28.28
C PHE A 324 7.53 -10.64 29.27
N GLN A 325 6.69 -10.57 30.29
CA GLN A 325 6.40 -11.67 31.20
C GLN A 325 4.99 -12.19 30.88
N MET A 326 4.93 -13.36 30.25
CA MET A 326 3.70 -13.97 29.76
C MET A 326 3.22 -15.01 30.76
N THR A 327 1.99 -14.87 31.26
CA THR A 327 1.33 -15.90 32.07
C THR A 327 0.50 -16.79 31.16
N ILE A 328 0.90 -18.05 31.05
CA ILE A 328 0.24 -19.04 30.19
C ILE A 328 -0.67 -19.91 31.05
N ASP A 329 -1.95 -19.95 30.68
CA ASP A 329 -2.88 -20.96 31.17
C ASP A 329 -3.07 -22.03 30.08
N PRO A 330 -2.56 -23.26 30.29
CA PRO A 330 -2.69 -24.33 29.30
C PRO A 330 -4.15 -24.80 29.10
N THR A 331 -5.07 -24.48 30.01
CA THR A 331 -6.48 -24.89 29.92
C THR A 331 -7.34 -23.93 29.11
N GLU A 332 -6.89 -22.69 28.92
CA GLU A 332 -7.63 -21.62 28.22
C GLU A 332 -7.04 -21.30 26.82
N SER A 333 -5.96 -21.97 26.40
CA SER A 333 -5.19 -21.64 25.19
C SER A 333 -5.67 -22.36 23.93
N SER A 334 -6.26 -21.65 22.95
CA SER A 334 -6.43 -22.17 21.57
C SER A 334 -5.12 -22.34 20.83
N THR A 335 -4.17 -21.44 21.08
CA THR A 335 -2.98 -21.35 20.24
C THR A 335 -2.05 -22.49 20.61
N PRO A 336 -1.73 -23.42 19.68
CA PRO A 336 -0.82 -24.52 19.98
C PRO A 336 0.55 -23.97 20.33
N PHE A 337 1.16 -24.52 21.37
CA PHE A 337 2.52 -24.22 21.78
C PHE A 337 3.23 -25.48 22.26
N ALA A 338 4.53 -25.54 22.07
CA ALA A 338 5.30 -26.70 22.47
C ALA A 338 6.70 -26.32 22.96
N SER A 339 7.20 -27.11 23.90
CA SER A 339 8.62 -27.19 24.17
C SER A 339 9.32 -27.81 22.98
N ILE A 340 10.29 -27.09 22.42
CA ILE A 340 11.04 -27.52 21.23
C ILE A 340 12.49 -27.87 21.52
N ARG A 341 12.85 -27.99 22.80
CA ARG A 341 14.22 -28.28 23.27
C ARG A 341 14.89 -29.46 22.56
N GLU A 342 14.14 -30.52 22.27
CA GLU A 342 14.68 -31.74 21.64
C GLU A 342 14.80 -31.63 20.11
N LEU A 343 14.11 -30.67 19.49
CA LEU A 343 14.08 -30.48 18.03
C LEU A 343 14.83 -29.22 17.57
N SER A 344 15.11 -28.28 18.49
CA SER A 344 15.78 -27.03 18.19
C SER A 344 17.25 -27.25 17.79
N ASP A 345 17.74 -26.50 16.81
CA ASP A 345 19.19 -26.40 16.55
C ASP A 345 19.95 -25.80 17.76
N PHE A 346 19.23 -25.13 18.65
CA PHE A 346 19.68 -24.61 19.94
C PHE A 346 19.26 -25.52 21.12
N ALA A 347 19.70 -26.79 21.10
CA ALA A 347 19.34 -27.83 22.07
C ALA A 347 19.45 -27.52 23.60
N PRO A 348 20.31 -26.60 24.11
CA PRO A 348 20.39 -26.35 25.55
C PRO A 348 19.36 -25.35 26.10
N GLU A 349 18.60 -24.65 25.26
CA GLU A 349 17.59 -23.67 25.71
C GLU A 349 16.24 -24.34 26.00
N ASP A 350 15.61 -24.00 27.13
CA ASP A 350 14.23 -24.39 27.45
C ASP A 350 13.25 -23.46 26.72
N GLU A 351 13.26 -23.58 25.39
CA GLU A 351 12.46 -22.78 24.46
C GLU A 351 11.04 -23.34 24.31
N ILE A 352 10.04 -22.47 24.47
CA ILE A 352 8.64 -22.74 24.10
C ILE A 352 8.33 -21.93 22.83
N LEU A 353 7.94 -22.64 21.78
CA LEU A 353 7.52 -22.05 20.51
C LEU A 353 6.00 -22.11 20.40
N PHE A 354 5.39 -20.95 20.21
CA PHE A 354 3.97 -20.83 19.88
C PHE A 354 3.77 -20.83 18.37
N SER A 355 2.68 -21.47 17.96
CA SER A 355 2.06 -21.30 16.64
C SER A 355 1.78 -19.81 16.39
N MET A 356 1.85 -19.39 15.12
CA MET A 356 1.52 -18.01 14.73
C MET A 356 0.15 -17.56 15.26
N HIS A 357 0.05 -16.24 15.47
CA HIS A 357 -1.15 -15.50 15.83
C HIS A 357 -1.56 -15.57 17.30
N THR A 358 -0.58 -15.57 18.19
CA THR A 358 -0.83 -15.56 19.63
C THR A 358 -1.25 -14.16 20.11
N VAL A 359 -2.38 -14.07 20.82
CA VAL A 359 -2.92 -12.83 21.35
C VAL A 359 -2.83 -12.81 22.88
N PHE A 360 -2.44 -11.67 23.42
CA PHE A 360 -2.36 -11.43 24.85
C PHE A 360 -3.12 -10.17 25.23
N ARG A 361 -3.52 -10.11 26.51
CA ARG A 361 -4.01 -8.89 27.15
C ARG A 361 -2.88 -8.23 27.91
N ILE A 362 -2.72 -6.93 27.70
CA ILE A 362 -1.67 -6.12 28.35
C ILE A 362 -2.02 -5.89 29.81
N GLY A 363 -1.15 -6.34 30.70
CA GLY A 363 -1.22 -6.13 32.14
C GLY A 363 -0.45 -4.89 32.59
N ASP A 364 0.27 -5.02 33.70
CA ASP A 364 1.08 -3.93 34.24
C ASP A 364 2.33 -3.66 33.40
N VAL A 365 2.64 -2.38 33.21
CA VAL A 365 3.87 -1.89 32.58
C VAL A 365 4.73 -1.27 33.66
N ARG A 366 5.89 -1.87 33.91
CA ARG A 366 6.82 -1.48 34.98
C ARG A 366 8.17 -1.12 34.40
N LYS A 367 8.82 -0.09 34.93
CA LYS A 367 10.21 0.23 34.57
C LYS A 367 11.15 -0.63 35.40
N ILE A 368 12.07 -1.36 34.77
CA ILE A 368 13.00 -2.28 35.46
C ILE A 368 14.10 -1.51 36.20
N ASP A 369 14.60 -0.42 35.60
CA ASP A 369 15.62 0.44 36.19
C ASP A 369 15.31 1.91 35.90
N LYS A 370 15.51 2.78 36.90
CA LYS A 370 15.22 4.22 36.79
C LYS A 370 16.09 4.91 35.74
N LYS A 371 17.32 4.44 35.52
CA LYS A 371 18.32 5.08 34.65
C LYS A 371 18.33 4.58 33.21
N SER A 372 17.77 3.40 32.92
CA SER A 372 17.72 2.82 31.57
C SER A 372 16.32 2.83 30.97
N SER A 373 16.21 2.86 29.64
CA SER A 373 14.94 2.71 28.91
C SER A 373 14.53 1.24 28.84
N LEU A 374 14.47 0.56 29.99
CA LEU A 374 14.17 -0.87 30.11
C LEU A 374 12.89 -1.10 30.91
N TYR A 375 11.94 -1.80 30.33
CA TYR A 375 10.61 -2.03 30.90
C TYR A 375 10.27 -3.52 30.94
N GLU A 376 9.43 -3.87 31.90
CA GLU A 376 8.77 -5.16 32.02
C GLU A 376 7.28 -4.96 31.75
N VAL A 377 6.69 -5.81 30.92
CA VAL A 377 5.28 -5.76 30.56
C VAL A 377 4.67 -7.12 30.85
N ASP A 378 3.68 -7.15 31.74
CA ASP A 378 2.91 -8.35 32.00
C ASP A 378 1.94 -8.61 30.85
N LEU A 379 1.87 -9.85 30.40
CA LEU A 379 0.95 -10.31 29.38
C LEU A 379 0.17 -11.52 29.90
N LYS A 380 -1.15 -11.50 29.75
CA LYS A 380 -2.00 -12.67 30.01
C LYS A 380 -2.52 -13.22 28.69
N LEU A 381 -2.34 -14.52 28.45
CA LEU A 381 -2.89 -15.16 27.25
C LEU A 381 -4.41 -15.02 27.21
N THR A 382 -4.97 -14.71 26.04
CA THR A 382 -6.43 -14.58 25.87
C THR A 382 -7.09 -15.93 25.59
N ALA A 383 -8.30 -16.14 26.11
CA ALA A 383 -9.11 -17.33 25.87
C ALA A 383 -9.90 -17.30 24.56
N ASP A 384 -10.27 -18.48 24.07
CA ASP A 384 -10.89 -18.72 22.75
C ASP A 384 -12.31 -18.17 22.60
N ASP A 385 -12.95 -17.85 23.71
CA ASP A 385 -14.29 -17.27 23.79
C ASP A 385 -14.28 -15.74 23.82
N ASP A 386 -13.11 -15.10 23.62
CA ASP A 386 -13.03 -13.66 23.43
C ASP A 386 -13.93 -13.26 22.25
N GLN A 387 -15.06 -12.67 22.60
CA GLN A 387 -16.16 -12.34 21.68
C GLN A 387 -15.68 -11.42 20.55
N GLN A 388 -14.64 -10.63 20.79
CA GLN A 388 -14.14 -9.63 19.86
C GLN A 388 -13.17 -10.23 18.86
N LEU A 389 -12.28 -11.15 19.30
CA LEU A 389 -11.46 -11.94 18.37
C LEU A 389 -12.34 -12.76 17.42
N ARG A 390 -13.39 -13.41 17.93
CA ARG A 390 -14.36 -14.15 17.08
C ARG A 390 -15.07 -13.26 16.07
N ARG A 391 -15.58 -12.10 16.50
CA ARG A 391 -16.23 -11.14 15.58
C ARG A 391 -15.30 -10.65 14.48
N LEU A 392 -14.01 -10.48 14.78
CA LEU A 392 -13.01 -10.06 13.81
C LEU A 392 -12.70 -11.19 12.81
N THR A 393 -12.47 -12.40 13.31
CA THR A 393 -12.29 -13.61 12.48
C THR A 393 -13.50 -13.83 11.58
N ASP A 394 -14.72 -13.88 12.13
CA ASP A 394 -15.95 -14.08 11.37
C ASP A 394 -16.14 -13.02 10.27
N ARG A 395 -15.83 -11.75 10.58
CA ARG A 395 -15.94 -10.67 9.60
C ARG A 395 -14.98 -10.87 8.43
N ILE A 396 -13.71 -11.17 8.71
CA ILE A 396 -12.69 -11.23 7.66
C ILE A 396 -12.75 -12.56 6.90
N THR A 397 -13.04 -13.67 7.58
CA THR A 397 -13.32 -14.96 6.94
C THR A 397 -14.54 -14.85 6.01
N LYS A 398 -15.57 -14.08 6.39
CA LYS A 398 -16.72 -13.79 5.52
C LYS A 398 -16.36 -12.84 4.36
N GLU A 399 -15.50 -11.86 4.59
CA GLU A 399 -15.03 -10.94 3.53
C GLU A 399 -14.18 -11.66 2.48
N ILE A 400 -13.30 -12.57 2.88
CA ILE A 400 -12.42 -13.31 1.96
C ILE A 400 -13.21 -14.41 1.26
N GLY A 401 -13.95 -15.24 2.03
CA GLY A 401 -14.90 -16.22 1.51
C GLY A 401 -14.34 -17.26 0.53
N GLY A 402 -14.41 -18.53 0.91
CA GLY A 402 -13.96 -19.67 0.09
C GLY A 402 -12.54 -20.14 0.47
N GLY A 403 -12.32 -21.45 0.36
CA GLY A 403 -11.04 -22.10 0.70
C GLY A 403 -10.13 -22.34 -0.50
N GLY A 404 -8.91 -22.79 -0.23
CA GLY A 404 -7.90 -23.12 -1.24
C GLY A 404 -7.46 -21.94 -2.11
N TRP A 405 -7.08 -22.23 -3.35
CA TRP A 405 -6.52 -21.23 -4.26
C TRP A 405 -7.44 -20.05 -4.55
N TYR A 406 -8.77 -20.23 -4.59
CA TYR A 406 -9.71 -19.12 -4.78
C TYR A 406 -9.72 -18.12 -3.61
N GLY A 407 -9.65 -18.63 -2.38
CA GLY A 407 -9.51 -17.80 -1.18
C GLY A 407 -8.18 -17.06 -1.18
N MET A 408 -7.10 -17.75 -1.59
CA MET A 408 -5.77 -17.16 -1.72
C MET A 408 -5.76 -15.96 -2.67
N THR A 409 -6.37 -16.09 -3.85
CA THR A 409 -6.41 -15.00 -4.82
C THR A 409 -7.16 -13.77 -4.30
N LYS A 410 -8.27 -13.97 -3.59
CA LYS A 410 -9.03 -12.87 -2.97
C LYS A 410 -8.26 -12.18 -1.84
N LEU A 411 -7.51 -12.94 -1.05
CA LEU A 411 -6.64 -12.38 -0.02
C LEU A 411 -5.53 -11.53 -0.64
N LEU A 412 -4.88 -12.02 -1.70
CA LEU A 412 -3.86 -11.25 -2.43
C LEU A 412 -4.41 -9.93 -2.99
N LEU A 413 -5.63 -9.93 -3.55
CA LEU A 413 -6.31 -8.71 -3.97
C LEU A 413 -6.50 -7.73 -2.81
N LYS A 414 -6.95 -8.23 -1.64
CA LYS A 414 -7.23 -7.40 -0.45
C LYS A 414 -5.98 -6.73 0.11
N ILE A 415 -4.82 -7.40 0.04
CA ILE A 415 -3.54 -6.84 0.51
C ILE A 415 -2.81 -6.02 -0.56
N GLY A 416 -3.37 -5.92 -1.78
CA GLY A 416 -2.81 -5.13 -2.88
C GLY A 416 -1.76 -5.84 -3.74
N GLN A 417 -1.71 -7.18 -3.75
CA GLN A 417 -0.81 -7.98 -4.61
C GLN A 417 -1.52 -8.43 -5.90
N PHE A 418 -1.82 -7.46 -6.75
CA PHE A 418 -2.60 -7.66 -7.97
C PHE A 418 -1.93 -8.58 -8.99
N ASP A 419 -0.62 -8.44 -9.20
CA ASP A 419 0.13 -9.26 -10.18
C ASP A 419 0.11 -10.73 -9.79
N LYS A 420 0.32 -11.02 -8.50
CA LYS A 420 0.26 -12.39 -7.99
C LYS A 420 -1.15 -12.97 -8.05
N ALA A 421 -2.16 -12.14 -7.79
CA ALA A 421 -3.56 -12.54 -7.95
C ALA A 421 -3.86 -12.89 -9.43
N GLU A 422 -3.30 -12.14 -10.38
CA GLU A 422 -3.44 -12.41 -11.82
C GLU A 422 -2.86 -13.76 -12.24
N GLU A 423 -1.62 -14.03 -11.81
CA GLU A 423 -0.94 -15.29 -12.07
C GLU A 423 -1.78 -16.48 -11.59
N LEU A 424 -2.32 -16.39 -10.36
CA LEU A 424 -3.14 -17.46 -9.80
C LEU A 424 -4.48 -17.61 -10.52
N TYR A 425 -5.20 -16.52 -10.85
CA TYR A 425 -6.44 -16.64 -11.61
C TYR A 425 -6.22 -17.24 -13.00
N THR A 426 -5.10 -16.91 -13.65
CA THR A 426 -4.74 -17.46 -14.95
C THR A 426 -4.44 -18.95 -14.85
N ALA A 427 -3.65 -19.37 -13.85
CA ALA A 427 -3.37 -20.78 -13.60
C ALA A 427 -4.65 -21.59 -13.27
N LEU A 428 -5.56 -21.01 -12.47
CA LEU A 428 -6.87 -21.63 -12.18
C LEU A 428 -7.73 -21.75 -13.44
N LEU A 429 -7.67 -20.76 -14.33
CA LEU A 429 -8.44 -20.76 -15.58
C LEU A 429 -7.97 -21.86 -16.53
N GLU A 430 -6.66 -22.10 -16.61
CA GLU A 430 -6.07 -23.20 -17.39
C GLU A 430 -6.49 -24.58 -16.87
N GLN A 431 -6.65 -24.72 -15.55
CA GLN A 431 -7.05 -25.97 -14.90
C GLN A 431 -8.57 -26.18 -14.88
N ALA A 432 -9.36 -25.14 -15.11
CA ALA A 432 -10.83 -25.22 -15.04
C ALA A 432 -11.38 -26.17 -16.11
N SER A 433 -12.15 -27.18 -15.67
CA SER A 433 -12.71 -28.21 -16.56
C SER A 433 -14.12 -27.87 -17.05
N ASN A 434 -14.90 -27.10 -16.28
CA ASN A 434 -16.28 -26.76 -16.61
C ASN A 434 -16.46 -25.29 -17.02
N ASP A 435 -17.52 -25.03 -17.77
CA ASP A 435 -17.83 -23.70 -18.32
C ASP A 435 -18.22 -22.69 -17.24
N SER A 436 -18.83 -23.13 -16.13
CA SER A 436 -19.23 -22.25 -15.03
C SER A 436 -18.02 -21.62 -14.34
N ASP A 437 -17.03 -22.44 -14.00
CA ASP A 437 -15.78 -22.01 -13.36
C ASP A 437 -14.97 -21.13 -14.29
N LYS A 438 -14.89 -21.48 -15.59
CA LYS A 438 -14.26 -20.62 -16.60
C LYS A 438 -14.93 -19.26 -16.69
N ALA A 439 -16.26 -19.22 -16.74
CA ALA A 439 -17.00 -17.97 -16.78
C ALA A 439 -16.76 -17.12 -15.53
N TYR A 440 -16.71 -17.74 -14.35
CA TYR A 440 -16.38 -17.06 -13.10
C TYR A 440 -14.95 -16.51 -13.11
N LEU A 441 -13.96 -17.31 -13.51
CA LEU A 441 -12.56 -16.90 -13.56
C LEU A 441 -12.31 -15.79 -14.57
N TYR A 442 -12.92 -15.85 -15.75
CA TYR A 442 -12.91 -14.73 -16.69
C TYR A 442 -13.54 -13.47 -16.09
N HIS A 443 -14.63 -13.61 -15.32
CA HIS A 443 -15.22 -12.47 -14.64
C HIS A 443 -14.27 -11.86 -13.59
N GLN A 444 -13.57 -12.69 -12.80
CA GLN A 444 -12.61 -12.22 -11.81
C GLN A 444 -11.38 -11.55 -12.44
N LEU A 445 -10.85 -12.11 -13.54
CA LEU A 445 -9.79 -11.48 -14.33
C LEU A 445 -10.24 -10.13 -14.89
N GLY A 446 -11.50 -10.04 -15.36
CA GLY A 446 -12.08 -8.77 -15.78
C GLY A 446 -12.10 -7.72 -14.66
N TRP A 447 -12.45 -8.14 -13.44
CA TRP A 447 -12.45 -7.28 -12.25
C TRP A 447 -11.04 -6.80 -11.89
N LEU A 448 -10.09 -7.73 -11.85
CA LEU A 448 -8.69 -7.42 -11.59
C LEU A 448 -8.11 -6.44 -12.62
N LYS A 449 -8.37 -6.67 -13.91
CA LYS A 449 -7.92 -5.78 -14.99
C LYS A 449 -8.53 -4.39 -14.88
N ASN A 450 -9.78 -4.29 -14.42
CA ASN A 450 -10.42 -3.01 -14.16
C ASN A 450 -9.71 -2.27 -13.02
N ASP A 451 -9.33 -2.97 -11.95
CA ASP A 451 -8.58 -2.39 -10.83
C ASP A 451 -7.16 -1.97 -11.22
N GLN A 452 -6.49 -2.73 -12.10
CA GLN A 452 -5.20 -2.37 -12.70
C GLN A 452 -5.28 -1.21 -13.72
N GLY A 453 -6.49 -0.69 -14.02
CA GLY A 453 -6.71 0.36 -15.02
C GLY A 453 -6.66 -0.11 -16.48
N GLN A 454 -6.63 -1.41 -16.73
CA GLN A 454 -6.61 -2.03 -18.06
C GLN A 454 -8.05 -2.29 -18.56
N TYR A 455 -8.83 -1.21 -18.70
CA TYR A 455 -10.28 -1.29 -18.93
C TYR A 455 -10.70 -2.01 -20.22
N LYS A 456 -9.87 -2.00 -21.27
CA LYS A 456 -10.17 -2.73 -22.52
C LYS A 456 -10.07 -4.24 -22.33
N GLU A 457 -9.02 -4.68 -21.66
CA GLU A 457 -8.83 -6.10 -21.32
C GLU A 457 -9.92 -6.56 -20.36
N ALA A 458 -10.25 -5.72 -19.37
CA ALA A 458 -11.38 -5.95 -18.47
C ALA A 458 -12.68 -6.20 -19.24
N ALA A 459 -13.03 -5.31 -20.18
CA ALA A 459 -14.22 -5.47 -21.02
C ALA A 459 -14.18 -6.78 -21.82
N SER A 460 -13.03 -7.14 -22.41
CA SER A 460 -12.87 -8.39 -23.17
C SER A 460 -13.07 -9.64 -22.31
N TYR A 461 -12.53 -9.65 -21.09
CA TYR A 461 -12.72 -10.74 -20.15
C TYR A 461 -14.18 -10.87 -19.72
N TYR A 462 -14.85 -9.75 -19.39
CA TYR A 462 -16.26 -9.77 -19.05
C TYR A 462 -17.15 -10.20 -20.23
N GLU A 463 -16.85 -9.77 -21.45
CA GLU A 463 -17.56 -10.21 -22.66
C GLU A 463 -17.40 -11.72 -22.91
N THR A 464 -16.21 -12.27 -22.62
CA THR A 464 -15.94 -13.71 -22.71
C THR A 464 -16.72 -14.48 -21.64
N SER A 465 -16.71 -14.01 -20.40
CA SER A 465 -17.53 -14.54 -19.30
C SER A 465 -19.01 -14.52 -19.65
N LEU A 466 -19.51 -13.38 -20.14
CA LEU A 466 -20.90 -13.19 -20.56
C LEU A 466 -21.30 -14.19 -21.66
N LYS A 467 -20.44 -14.42 -22.65
CA LYS A 467 -20.69 -15.37 -23.75
C LYS A 467 -20.89 -16.79 -23.22
N ILE A 468 -20.16 -17.20 -22.20
CA ILE A 468 -20.30 -18.52 -21.57
C ILE A 468 -21.56 -18.57 -20.72
N TYR A 469 -21.79 -17.56 -19.87
CA TYR A 469 -23.00 -17.50 -19.04
C TYR A 469 -24.29 -17.47 -19.87
N ARG A 470 -24.33 -16.76 -20.99
CA ARG A 470 -25.50 -16.75 -21.88
C ARG A 470 -25.83 -18.11 -22.51
N LYS A 471 -24.85 -19.02 -22.61
CA LYS A 471 -25.09 -20.38 -23.11
C LYS A 471 -25.58 -21.33 -22.03
N THR A 472 -25.26 -21.05 -20.77
CA THR A 472 -25.40 -21.98 -19.64
C THR A 472 -26.50 -21.57 -18.67
N LEU A 473 -26.89 -20.30 -18.64
CA LEU A 473 -27.83 -19.73 -17.70
C LEU A 473 -29.08 -19.13 -18.39
N PRO A 474 -30.23 -19.08 -17.69
CA PRO A 474 -31.43 -18.36 -18.17
C PRO A 474 -31.17 -16.88 -18.46
N GLU A 475 -31.94 -16.28 -19.37
CA GLU A 475 -31.75 -14.88 -19.79
C GLU A 475 -31.89 -13.85 -18.66
N ASP A 476 -32.64 -14.18 -17.61
CA ASP A 476 -32.88 -13.34 -16.45
C ASP A 476 -31.99 -13.70 -15.24
N HIS A 477 -30.97 -14.52 -15.43
CA HIS A 477 -30.09 -14.93 -14.35
C HIS A 477 -29.28 -13.76 -13.76
N PRO A 478 -29.19 -13.59 -12.42
CA PRO A 478 -28.47 -12.47 -11.80
C PRO A 478 -27.01 -12.31 -12.21
N LEU A 479 -26.30 -13.42 -12.49
CA LEU A 479 -24.91 -13.36 -12.99
C LEU A 479 -24.78 -12.66 -14.35
N LEU A 480 -25.80 -12.74 -15.21
CA LEU A 480 -25.82 -11.99 -16.47
C LEU A 480 -25.95 -10.49 -16.20
N ALA A 481 -26.83 -10.10 -15.29
CA ALA A 481 -26.96 -8.70 -14.87
C ALA A 481 -25.65 -8.17 -14.28
N ASN A 482 -24.99 -8.92 -13.39
CA ASN A 482 -23.69 -8.53 -12.81
C ASN A 482 -22.60 -8.38 -13.89
N THR A 483 -22.58 -9.29 -14.87
CA THR A 483 -21.59 -9.23 -15.95
C THR A 483 -21.87 -8.04 -16.88
N TYR A 484 -23.12 -7.79 -17.26
CA TYR A 484 -23.49 -6.59 -18.02
C TYR A 484 -23.13 -5.31 -17.26
N ASN A 485 -23.38 -5.24 -15.96
CA ASN A 485 -23.01 -4.10 -15.13
C ASN A 485 -21.50 -3.81 -15.21
N ASN A 486 -20.68 -4.84 -15.09
CA ASN A 486 -19.24 -4.68 -15.07
C ASN A 486 -18.65 -4.37 -16.46
N ILE A 487 -19.28 -4.86 -17.53
CA ILE A 487 -18.99 -4.39 -18.90
C ILE A 487 -19.32 -2.90 -19.04
N GLY A 488 -20.49 -2.47 -18.54
CA GLY A 488 -20.89 -1.07 -18.51
C GLY A 488 -19.90 -0.19 -17.77
N LEU A 489 -19.40 -0.65 -16.62
CA LEU A 489 -18.36 0.03 -15.84
C LEU A 489 -17.05 0.18 -16.61
N ALA A 490 -16.58 -0.89 -17.25
CA ALA A 490 -15.38 -0.83 -18.08
C ALA A 490 -15.53 0.18 -19.22
N TYR A 491 -16.65 0.18 -19.95
CA TYR A 491 -16.91 1.16 -21.00
C TYR A 491 -17.06 2.59 -20.50
N ASN A 492 -17.59 2.79 -19.28
CA ASN A 492 -17.63 4.10 -18.64
C ASN A 492 -16.21 4.65 -18.42
N TYR A 493 -15.29 3.84 -17.88
CA TYR A 493 -13.89 4.24 -17.71
C TYR A 493 -13.15 4.43 -19.04
N LEU A 494 -13.53 3.68 -20.09
CA LEU A 494 -13.01 3.91 -21.45
C LEU A 494 -13.52 5.24 -22.07
N GLY A 495 -14.55 5.87 -21.50
CA GLY A 495 -15.23 7.04 -22.05
C GLY A 495 -16.16 6.71 -23.22
N ASP A 496 -16.56 5.44 -23.40
CA ASP A 496 -17.60 5.04 -24.34
C ASP A 496 -18.95 5.01 -23.61
N TYR A 497 -19.46 6.21 -23.30
CA TYR A 497 -20.65 6.39 -22.48
C TYR A 497 -21.91 5.79 -23.13
N SER A 498 -21.98 5.74 -24.46
CA SER A 498 -23.11 5.13 -25.17
C SER A 498 -23.18 3.63 -24.91
N LYS A 499 -22.05 2.91 -25.02
CA LYS A 499 -22.01 1.49 -24.68
C LYS A 499 -22.23 1.24 -23.20
N ALA A 500 -21.66 2.10 -22.34
CA ALA A 500 -21.87 2.00 -20.90
C ALA A 500 -23.37 2.02 -20.55
N LEU A 501 -24.12 3.00 -21.09
CA LEU A 501 -25.57 3.09 -20.92
C LEU A 501 -26.31 1.86 -21.47
N GLU A 502 -25.99 1.39 -22.68
CA GLU A 502 -26.61 0.19 -23.26
C GLU A 502 -26.49 -1.03 -22.34
N PHE A 503 -25.32 -1.24 -21.74
CA PHE A 503 -25.08 -2.37 -20.84
C PHE A 503 -25.73 -2.19 -19.46
N TYR A 504 -25.78 -0.97 -18.93
CA TYR A 504 -26.52 -0.69 -17.71
C TYR A 504 -28.04 -0.83 -17.90
N GLU A 505 -28.58 -0.45 -19.05
CA GLU A 505 -30.00 -0.68 -19.39
C GLU A 505 -30.32 -2.18 -19.44
N LYS A 506 -29.46 -3.01 -20.05
CA LYS A 506 -29.61 -4.48 -20.01
C LYS A 506 -29.57 -5.03 -18.59
N THR A 507 -28.70 -4.47 -17.74
CA THR A 507 -28.62 -4.82 -16.31
C THR A 507 -29.93 -4.52 -15.59
N ILE A 508 -30.47 -3.31 -15.76
CA ILE A 508 -31.72 -2.87 -15.14
C ILE A 508 -32.87 -3.74 -15.59
N LYS A 509 -32.99 -4.03 -16.90
CA LYS A 509 -34.07 -4.85 -17.44
C LYS A 509 -34.14 -6.24 -16.81
N ILE A 510 -32.98 -6.87 -16.54
CA ILE A 510 -32.93 -8.15 -15.82
C ILE A 510 -33.32 -7.96 -14.36
N LYS A 511 -32.72 -6.98 -13.67
CA LYS A 511 -32.97 -6.73 -12.25
C LYS A 511 -34.42 -6.35 -11.96
N GLU A 512 -35.08 -5.54 -12.78
CA GLU A 512 -36.50 -5.18 -12.65
C GLU A 512 -37.43 -6.40 -12.81
N LYS A 513 -37.01 -7.42 -13.55
CA LYS A 513 -37.78 -8.66 -13.73
C LYS A 513 -37.66 -9.60 -12.52
N VAL A 514 -36.49 -9.65 -11.88
CA VAL A 514 -36.17 -10.66 -10.85
C VAL A 514 -36.15 -10.12 -9.42
N LEU A 515 -36.02 -8.80 -9.24
CA LEU A 515 -35.97 -8.15 -7.94
C LEU A 515 -37.24 -7.35 -7.66
N SER A 516 -37.49 -7.06 -6.39
CA SER A 516 -38.58 -6.14 -6.03
C SER A 516 -38.27 -4.72 -6.52
N PRO A 517 -39.29 -3.88 -6.80
CA PRO A 517 -39.07 -2.49 -7.22
C PRO A 517 -38.28 -1.64 -6.21
N ASN A 518 -38.26 -2.05 -4.93
CA ASN A 518 -37.50 -1.39 -3.88
C ASN A 518 -36.21 -2.15 -3.51
N ASP A 519 -35.69 -3.04 -4.36
CA ASP A 519 -34.47 -3.78 -4.03
C ASP A 519 -33.22 -2.86 -4.09
N PRO A 520 -32.37 -2.82 -3.06
CA PRO A 520 -31.14 -2.02 -3.06
C PRO A 520 -30.19 -2.33 -4.23
N ASN A 521 -30.17 -3.56 -4.74
CA ASN A 521 -29.32 -3.92 -5.89
C ASN A 521 -29.82 -3.30 -7.19
N LEU A 522 -31.12 -3.00 -7.31
CA LEU A 522 -31.67 -2.24 -8.44
C LEU A 522 -31.26 -0.77 -8.33
N ALA A 523 -31.28 -0.21 -7.11
CA ALA A 523 -30.88 1.15 -6.80
C ALA A 523 -29.44 1.45 -7.28
N LEU A 524 -28.50 0.56 -6.95
CA LEU A 524 -27.09 0.63 -7.41
C LEU A 524 -26.95 0.74 -8.94
N SER A 525 -27.82 0.06 -9.71
CA SER A 525 -27.79 0.16 -11.16
C SER A 525 -28.20 1.55 -11.66
N TYR A 526 -29.15 2.22 -10.99
CA TYR A 526 -29.48 3.61 -11.31
C TYR A 526 -28.33 4.55 -10.95
N SER A 527 -27.63 4.34 -9.83
CA SER A 527 -26.43 5.13 -9.50
C SER A 527 -25.35 4.99 -10.57
N ASN A 528 -25.15 3.80 -11.14
CA ASN A 528 -24.17 3.61 -12.21
C ASN A 528 -24.54 4.38 -13.49
N ILE A 529 -25.82 4.49 -13.83
CA ILE A 529 -26.29 5.37 -14.92
C ILE A 529 -26.09 6.84 -14.56
N GLY A 530 -26.40 7.23 -13.33
CA GLY A 530 -26.12 8.58 -12.83
C GLY A 530 -24.64 8.96 -12.94
N ALA A 531 -23.73 8.01 -12.70
CA ALA A 531 -22.30 8.21 -12.85
C ALA A 531 -21.88 8.47 -14.30
N VAL A 532 -22.51 7.77 -15.27
CA VAL A 532 -22.27 8.01 -16.69
C VAL A 532 -22.74 9.41 -17.08
N TYR A 533 -23.94 9.83 -16.67
CA TYR A 533 -24.43 11.18 -16.96
C TYR A 533 -23.58 12.28 -16.30
N ASN A 534 -23.08 12.03 -15.08
CA ASN A 534 -22.14 12.94 -14.42
C ASN A 534 -20.84 13.07 -15.22
N ALA A 535 -20.28 11.95 -15.69
CA ALA A 535 -19.07 11.94 -16.53
C ALA A 535 -19.29 12.57 -17.91
N MET A 536 -20.53 12.60 -18.41
CA MET A 536 -20.93 13.32 -19.63
C MET A 536 -21.22 14.81 -19.40
N GLY A 537 -21.17 15.30 -18.16
CA GLY A 537 -21.52 16.69 -17.81
C GLY A 537 -23.03 16.99 -17.89
N ASP A 538 -23.89 15.97 -17.91
CA ASP A 538 -25.35 16.12 -17.78
C ASP A 538 -25.75 15.97 -16.31
N TYR A 539 -25.39 16.98 -15.51
CA TYR A 539 -25.57 16.96 -14.05
C TYR A 539 -27.04 16.85 -13.63
N SER A 540 -27.98 17.37 -14.43
CA SER A 540 -29.42 17.26 -14.13
C SER A 540 -29.89 15.80 -14.20
N LYS A 541 -29.54 15.08 -15.26
CA LYS A 541 -29.87 13.64 -15.36
C LYS A 541 -29.11 12.82 -14.32
N ALA A 542 -27.86 13.17 -14.05
CA ALA A 542 -27.09 12.51 -13.00
C ALA A 542 -27.83 12.59 -11.65
N LEU A 543 -28.29 13.78 -11.26
CA LEU A 543 -29.08 13.98 -10.05
C LEU A 543 -30.39 13.19 -10.06
N GLU A 544 -31.14 13.19 -11.18
CA GLU A 544 -32.39 12.41 -11.32
C GLU A 544 -32.17 10.92 -10.99
N PHE A 545 -31.14 10.30 -11.58
CA PHE A 545 -30.84 8.88 -11.36
C PHE A 545 -30.30 8.61 -9.95
N TYR A 546 -29.47 9.48 -9.39
CA TYR A 546 -29.00 9.34 -8.01
C TYR A 546 -30.10 9.57 -6.97
N GLU A 547 -31.06 10.47 -7.24
CA GLU A 547 -32.22 10.67 -6.40
C GLU A 547 -33.15 9.46 -6.42
N LYS A 548 -33.31 8.81 -7.59
CA LYS A 548 -34.05 7.55 -7.71
C LYS A 548 -33.40 6.41 -6.91
N ASP A 549 -32.08 6.28 -6.98
CA ASP A 549 -31.31 5.37 -6.12
C ASP A 549 -31.53 5.67 -4.62
N LEU A 550 -31.41 6.94 -4.24
CA LEU A 550 -31.63 7.39 -2.86
C LEU A 550 -33.06 7.10 -2.37
N GLU A 551 -34.07 7.26 -3.22
CA GLU A 551 -35.47 6.97 -2.89
C GLU A 551 -35.68 5.47 -2.62
N ILE A 552 -35.16 4.61 -3.49
CA ILE A 552 -35.26 3.15 -3.33
C ILE A 552 -34.55 2.71 -2.05
N THR A 553 -33.30 3.12 -1.87
CA THR A 553 -32.50 2.75 -0.69
C THR A 553 -33.14 3.25 0.61
N LYS A 554 -33.71 4.46 0.64
CA LYS A 554 -34.47 4.98 1.81
C LYS A 554 -35.68 4.15 2.17
N LYS A 555 -36.39 3.59 1.19
CA LYS A 555 -37.57 2.75 1.43
C LYS A 555 -37.18 1.35 1.89
N ALA A 556 -36.05 0.84 1.42
CA ALA A 556 -35.66 -0.56 1.60
C ALA A 556 -34.76 -0.82 2.80
N LEU A 557 -33.99 0.19 3.24
CA LEU A 557 -32.92 0.02 4.20
C LEU A 557 -33.13 0.87 5.47
N PRO A 558 -32.60 0.44 6.63
CA PRO A 558 -32.63 1.24 7.85
C PRO A 558 -31.95 2.61 7.69
N PRO A 559 -32.33 3.64 8.47
CA PRO A 559 -31.84 5.01 8.30
C PRO A 559 -30.32 5.22 8.36
N ASN A 560 -29.60 4.33 9.06
CA ASN A 560 -28.14 4.39 9.18
C ASN A 560 -27.44 3.32 8.32
N HIS A 561 -28.08 2.76 7.29
CA HIS A 561 -27.42 1.77 6.44
C HIS A 561 -26.32 2.42 5.57
N PRO A 562 -25.11 1.82 5.46
CA PRO A 562 -24.01 2.39 4.66
C PRO A 562 -24.35 2.72 3.20
N ASP A 563 -25.25 1.96 2.57
CA ASP A 563 -25.66 2.21 1.17
C ASP A 563 -26.37 3.57 1.01
N LEU A 564 -27.12 4.04 2.01
CA LEU A 564 -27.70 5.39 2.00
C LEU A 564 -26.61 6.47 1.94
N ALA A 565 -25.51 6.24 2.65
CA ALA A 565 -24.37 7.15 2.61
C ALA A 565 -23.68 7.16 1.25
N SER A 566 -23.66 6.03 0.53
CA SER A 566 -23.15 5.97 -0.85
C SER A 566 -24.00 6.83 -1.78
N SER A 567 -25.33 6.71 -1.73
CA SER A 567 -26.25 7.53 -2.54
C SER A 567 -26.08 9.04 -2.26
N TYR A 568 -26.02 9.43 -0.97
CA TYR A 568 -25.75 10.83 -0.61
C TYR A 568 -24.37 11.31 -1.09
N SER A 569 -23.34 10.46 -1.04
CA SER A 569 -22.00 10.81 -1.53
C SER A 569 -21.99 11.04 -3.05
N CYS A 570 -22.75 10.25 -3.82
CA CYS A 570 -22.87 10.46 -5.26
C CYS A 570 -23.50 11.81 -5.60
N ILE A 571 -24.59 12.18 -4.91
CA ILE A 571 -25.22 13.50 -5.07
C ILE A 571 -24.27 14.63 -4.67
N GLY A 572 -23.57 14.49 -3.54
CA GLY A 572 -22.54 15.45 -3.10
C GLY A 572 -21.44 15.64 -4.14
N GLY A 573 -21.03 14.57 -4.83
CA GLY A 573 -20.05 14.62 -5.90
C GLY A 573 -20.49 15.39 -7.14
N VAL A 574 -21.78 15.31 -7.50
CA VAL A 574 -22.34 16.12 -8.58
C VAL A 574 -22.30 17.60 -8.20
N TYR A 575 -22.76 17.96 -7.00
CA TYR A 575 -22.73 19.34 -6.53
C TYR A 575 -21.30 19.89 -6.41
N ASN A 576 -20.34 19.07 -5.99
CA ASN A 576 -18.93 19.46 -5.97
C ASN A 576 -18.41 19.77 -7.38
N THR A 577 -18.72 18.92 -8.35
CA THR A 577 -18.35 19.13 -9.77
C THR A 577 -19.00 20.37 -10.36
N MET A 578 -20.22 20.71 -9.93
CA MET A 578 -20.91 21.95 -10.30
C MET A 578 -20.38 23.19 -9.57
N GLY A 579 -19.47 23.05 -8.60
CA GLY A 579 -18.98 24.15 -7.77
C GLY A 579 -19.99 24.67 -6.74
N ASP A 580 -21.09 23.96 -6.47
CA ASP A 580 -21.99 24.23 -5.34
C ASP A 580 -21.46 23.53 -4.09
N TYR A 581 -20.33 24.06 -3.59
CA TYR A 581 -19.59 23.47 -2.47
C TYR A 581 -20.40 23.40 -1.18
N SER A 582 -21.37 24.31 -0.98
CA SER A 582 -22.25 24.29 0.19
C SER A 582 -23.16 23.06 0.18
N LYS A 583 -23.82 22.76 -0.95
CA LYS A 583 -24.62 21.55 -1.06
C LYS A 583 -23.75 20.30 -1.05
N ALA A 584 -22.58 20.34 -1.68
CA ALA A 584 -21.64 19.23 -1.64
C ALA A 584 -21.29 18.84 -0.19
N LEU A 585 -20.93 19.83 0.65
CA LEU A 585 -20.69 19.61 2.08
C LEU A 585 -21.91 19.05 2.79
N GLU A 586 -23.10 19.62 2.59
CA GLU A 586 -24.33 19.13 3.23
C GLU A 586 -24.56 17.63 2.96
N PHE A 587 -24.42 17.20 1.71
CA PHE A 587 -24.61 15.82 1.30
C PHE A 587 -23.48 14.90 1.78
N TYR A 588 -22.22 15.35 1.73
CA TYR A 588 -21.10 14.57 2.26
C TYR A 588 -21.12 14.43 3.78
N GLU A 589 -21.54 15.46 4.53
CA GLU A 589 -21.72 15.39 5.98
C GLU A 589 -22.86 14.43 6.36
N LYS A 590 -23.98 14.43 5.61
CA LYS A 590 -25.04 13.41 5.79
C LYS A 590 -24.51 12.00 5.58
N ALA A 591 -23.74 11.77 4.52
CA ALA A 591 -23.12 10.49 4.24
C ALA A 591 -22.12 10.08 5.34
N HIS A 592 -21.30 11.03 5.81
CA HIS A 592 -20.34 10.82 6.88
C HIS A 592 -21.02 10.42 8.18
N ASN A 593 -22.04 11.16 8.62
CA ASN A 593 -22.78 10.91 9.85
C ASN A 593 -23.45 9.52 9.87
N ILE A 594 -23.95 9.05 8.72
CA ILE A 594 -24.49 7.69 8.59
C ILE A 594 -23.38 6.66 8.79
N LYS A 595 -22.25 6.82 8.09
CA LYS A 595 -21.12 5.89 8.18
C LYS A 595 -20.51 5.88 9.58
N GLU A 596 -20.40 7.03 10.24
CA GLU A 596 -19.87 7.15 11.60
C GLU A 596 -20.73 6.38 12.62
N LYS A 597 -22.06 6.42 12.46
CA LYS A 597 -22.97 5.64 13.31
C LYS A 597 -23.00 4.15 12.99
N ALA A 598 -22.68 3.77 11.76
CA ALA A 598 -22.86 2.42 11.25
C ALA A 598 -21.59 1.56 11.26
N LEU A 599 -20.41 2.20 11.25
CA LEU A 599 -19.13 1.55 11.01
C LEU A 599 -18.17 1.78 12.18
N PRO A 600 -17.23 0.84 12.43
CA PRO A 600 -16.15 1.05 13.39
C PRO A 600 -15.31 2.30 13.06
N PRO A 601 -14.71 2.97 14.05
CA PRO A 601 -13.95 4.21 13.84
C PRO A 601 -12.79 4.12 12.83
N ASN A 602 -12.19 2.93 12.68
CA ASN A 602 -11.08 2.64 11.76
C ASN A 602 -11.53 2.07 10.41
N HIS A 603 -12.82 2.11 10.07
CA HIS A 603 -13.31 1.54 8.83
C HIS A 603 -12.90 2.36 7.59
N PRO A 604 -12.35 1.77 6.51
CA PRO A 604 -11.88 2.49 5.32
C PRO A 604 -12.91 3.43 4.66
N ASN A 605 -14.19 3.07 4.68
CA ASN A 605 -15.28 3.93 4.18
C ASN A 605 -15.42 5.29 4.92
N LEU A 606 -14.97 5.37 6.19
CA LEU A 606 -14.89 6.65 6.91
C LEU A 606 -13.78 7.53 6.34
N ALA A 607 -12.61 6.94 6.03
CA ALA A 607 -11.52 7.66 5.37
C ALA A 607 -11.94 8.26 4.03
N ASN A 608 -12.71 7.52 3.22
CA ASN A 608 -13.25 8.03 1.96
C ASN A 608 -14.21 9.22 2.18
N SER A 609 -15.00 9.20 3.26
CA SER A 609 -15.92 10.31 3.57
C SER A 609 -15.16 11.56 4.00
N TYR A 610 -14.13 11.41 4.84
CA TYR A 610 -13.22 12.49 5.19
C TYR A 610 -12.47 13.05 3.97
N ASN A 611 -12.05 12.20 3.03
CA ASN A 611 -11.43 12.68 1.79
C ASN A 611 -12.38 13.53 0.94
N ASN A 612 -13.65 13.12 0.81
CA ASN A 612 -14.64 13.88 0.06
C ASN A 612 -14.86 15.26 0.70
N ILE A 613 -15.03 15.31 2.02
CA ILE A 613 -15.17 16.57 2.77
C ILE A 613 -13.92 17.44 2.64
N GLY A 614 -12.74 16.84 2.79
CA GLY A 614 -11.45 17.54 2.65
C GLY A 614 -11.22 18.12 1.26
N ALA A 615 -11.64 17.41 0.21
CA ALA A 615 -11.60 17.90 -1.15
C ALA A 615 -12.46 19.15 -1.35
N VAL A 616 -13.69 19.17 -0.82
CA VAL A 616 -14.55 20.36 -0.90
C VAL A 616 -13.94 21.55 -0.14
N TYR A 617 -13.37 21.32 1.05
CA TYR A 617 -12.67 22.38 1.79
C TYR A 617 -11.44 22.91 1.06
N ASN A 618 -10.68 22.04 0.37
CA ASN A 618 -9.59 22.48 -0.49
C ASN A 618 -10.09 23.38 -1.64
N ASP A 619 -11.19 23.00 -2.28
CA ASP A 619 -11.77 23.77 -3.40
C ASP A 619 -12.39 25.11 -2.93
N LEU A 620 -12.86 25.17 -1.68
CA LEU A 620 -13.25 26.41 -1.00
C LEU A 620 -12.07 27.29 -0.56
N GLY A 621 -10.84 26.75 -0.54
CA GLY A 621 -9.65 27.43 -0.02
C GLY A 621 -9.51 27.40 1.51
N ASP A 622 -10.35 26.64 2.23
CA ASP A 622 -10.19 26.38 3.67
C ASP A 622 -9.19 25.22 3.88
N TYR A 623 -7.92 25.52 3.65
CA TYR A 623 -6.85 24.52 3.72
C TYR A 623 -6.68 23.92 5.12
N SER A 624 -7.06 24.63 6.18
CA SER A 624 -6.98 24.12 7.55
C SER A 624 -7.92 22.94 7.75
N LYS A 625 -9.20 23.08 7.37
CA LYS A 625 -10.18 21.99 7.46
C LYS A 625 -9.90 20.87 6.46
N ALA A 626 -9.33 21.22 5.30
CA ALA A 626 -8.87 20.22 4.33
C ALA A 626 -7.79 19.31 4.95
N PHE A 627 -6.76 19.89 5.59
CA PHE A 627 -5.73 19.11 6.28
C PHE A 627 -6.29 18.26 7.42
N GLU A 628 -7.17 18.80 8.26
CA GLU A 628 -7.77 18.04 9.35
C GLU A 628 -8.51 16.79 8.82
N SER A 629 -9.30 16.97 7.77
CA SER A 629 -10.07 15.89 7.15
C SER A 629 -9.15 14.84 6.52
N HIS A 630 -8.17 15.26 5.73
CA HIS A 630 -7.23 14.33 5.10
C HIS A 630 -6.28 13.66 6.11
N LYS A 631 -5.98 14.29 7.24
CA LYS A 631 -5.24 13.68 8.37
C LYS A 631 -6.02 12.52 8.97
N LYS A 632 -7.29 12.74 9.35
CA LYS A 632 -8.17 11.67 9.85
C LYS A 632 -8.30 10.51 8.86
N SER A 633 -8.44 10.83 7.58
CA SER A 633 -8.46 9.83 6.50
C SER A 633 -7.16 9.00 6.41
N LEU A 634 -6.00 9.66 6.48
CA LEU A 634 -4.69 9.00 6.46
C LEU A 634 -4.50 8.10 7.69
N GLU A 635 -4.84 8.59 8.89
CA GLU A 635 -4.76 7.82 10.14
C GLU A 635 -5.61 6.54 10.06
N ILE A 636 -6.87 6.65 9.60
CA ILE A 636 -7.74 5.49 9.39
C ILE A 636 -7.11 4.50 8.39
N ARG A 637 -6.57 4.99 7.26
CA ARG A 637 -5.94 4.10 6.26
C ARG A 637 -4.66 3.44 6.77
N GLN A 638 -3.84 4.15 7.53
CA GLN A 638 -2.62 3.61 8.13
C GLN A 638 -2.93 2.52 9.15
N THR A 639 -4.01 2.69 9.93
CA THR A 639 -4.44 1.67 10.89
C THR A 639 -5.15 0.48 10.26
N SER A 640 -5.72 0.63 9.05
CA SER A 640 -6.58 -0.39 8.43
C SER A 640 -5.94 -1.16 7.28
N LEU A 641 -4.84 -0.68 6.71
CA LEU A 641 -4.22 -1.24 5.51
C LEU A 641 -2.74 -1.59 5.73
N PRO A 642 -2.18 -2.56 4.98
CA PRO A 642 -0.76 -2.86 5.00
C PRO A 642 0.12 -1.65 4.66
N PRO A 643 1.37 -1.60 5.16
CA PRO A 643 2.37 -0.66 4.68
C PRO A 643 2.50 -0.77 3.16
N ASN A 644 2.53 0.38 2.46
CA ASN A 644 2.57 0.49 0.99
C ASN A 644 1.29 0.07 0.23
N HIS A 645 0.15 -0.12 0.89
CA HIS A 645 -1.10 -0.33 0.18
C HIS A 645 -1.42 0.87 -0.74
N PRO A 646 -1.86 0.68 -2.01
CA PRO A 646 -2.10 1.76 -2.97
C PRO A 646 -2.98 2.90 -2.45
N ASN A 647 -4.02 2.58 -1.67
CA ASN A 647 -4.89 3.57 -1.02
C ASN A 647 -4.16 4.56 -0.09
N LEU A 648 -2.98 4.23 0.46
CA LEU A 648 -2.17 5.19 1.21
C LEU A 648 -1.61 6.28 0.30
N ALA A 649 -1.25 5.93 -0.95
CA ALA A 649 -0.79 6.91 -1.94
C ALA A 649 -1.84 7.97 -2.24
N TYR A 650 -3.11 7.58 -2.28
CA TYR A 650 -4.22 8.50 -2.50
C TYR A 650 -4.30 9.60 -1.43
N SER A 651 -3.97 9.29 -0.18
CA SER A 651 -3.90 10.29 0.90
C SER A 651 -2.77 11.28 0.66
N TYR A 652 -1.55 10.80 0.37
CA TYR A 652 -0.41 11.66 0.07
C TYR A 652 -0.64 12.53 -1.18
N ASN A 653 -1.33 12.00 -2.19
CA ASN A 653 -1.74 12.78 -3.36
C ASN A 653 -2.64 13.97 -2.99
N TRP A 654 -3.55 13.80 -2.03
CA TRP A 654 -4.37 14.92 -1.56
C TRP A 654 -3.56 15.96 -0.78
N TYR A 655 -2.65 15.54 0.09
CA TYR A 655 -1.70 16.46 0.74
C TYR A 655 -0.90 17.27 -0.28
N GLY A 656 -0.38 16.60 -1.32
CA GLY A 656 0.32 17.25 -2.42
C GLY A 656 -0.54 18.29 -3.13
N LYS A 657 -1.82 17.96 -3.40
CA LYS A 657 -2.78 18.90 -3.99
C LYS A 657 -3.04 20.12 -3.11
N ILE A 658 -3.22 19.95 -1.80
CA ILE A 658 -3.45 21.06 -0.86
C ILE A 658 -2.23 21.98 -0.82
N TYR A 659 -1.03 21.42 -0.63
CA TYR A 659 0.21 22.21 -0.62
C TYR A 659 0.43 22.94 -1.95
N ARG A 660 0.09 22.30 -3.09
CA ARG A 660 0.11 22.95 -4.40
C ARG A 660 -0.87 24.14 -4.46
N SER A 661 -2.09 23.99 -3.97
CA SER A 661 -3.08 25.08 -3.90
C SER A 661 -2.60 26.24 -3.03
N MET A 662 -1.89 25.94 -1.94
CA MET A 662 -1.24 26.91 -1.05
C MET A 662 0.03 27.55 -1.65
N LYS A 663 0.50 27.06 -2.80
CA LYS A 663 1.78 27.42 -3.43
C LYS A 663 3.02 27.04 -2.60
N ASP A 664 2.87 26.08 -1.68
CA ASP A 664 3.98 25.44 -0.97
C ASP A 664 4.49 24.26 -1.83
N TYR A 665 5.19 24.61 -2.90
CA TYR A 665 5.64 23.64 -3.90
C TYR A 665 6.62 22.58 -3.35
N PRO A 666 7.59 22.89 -2.46
CA PRO A 666 8.48 21.86 -1.90
C PRO A 666 7.72 20.76 -1.16
N ARG A 667 6.75 21.13 -0.29
CA ARG A 667 5.94 20.13 0.41
C ARG A 667 4.97 19.41 -0.52
N ALA A 668 4.51 20.08 -1.57
CA ALA A 668 3.70 19.42 -2.60
C ALA A 668 4.49 18.30 -3.29
N LEU A 669 5.73 18.59 -3.72
CA LEU A 669 6.63 17.60 -4.33
C LEU A 669 6.93 16.44 -3.38
N GLU A 670 7.30 16.71 -2.12
CA GLU A 670 7.57 15.67 -1.13
C GLU A 670 6.40 14.67 -0.99
N ASN A 671 5.16 15.18 -0.96
CA ASN A 671 3.98 14.33 -0.84
C ASN A 671 3.64 13.60 -2.15
N PHE A 672 3.83 14.23 -3.30
CA PHE A 672 3.66 13.54 -4.58
C PHE A 672 4.73 12.46 -4.82
N GLU A 673 5.97 12.66 -4.36
CA GLU A 673 7.04 11.67 -4.41
C GLU A 673 6.75 10.47 -3.50
N LYS A 674 6.26 10.70 -2.28
CA LYS A 674 5.76 9.62 -1.39
C LYS A 674 4.62 8.84 -2.05
N CYS A 675 3.67 9.55 -2.65
CA CYS A 675 2.59 8.94 -3.43
C CYS A 675 3.12 8.09 -4.58
N LEU A 676 4.09 8.61 -5.34
CA LEU A 676 4.69 7.91 -6.47
C LEU A 676 5.42 6.64 -6.02
N SER A 677 6.21 6.72 -4.94
CA SER A 677 6.95 5.58 -4.40
C SER A 677 6.03 4.41 -4.01
N ILE A 678 4.91 4.70 -3.34
CA ILE A 678 3.91 3.69 -2.99
C ILE A 678 3.29 3.08 -4.26
N ARG A 679 2.90 3.92 -5.22
CA ARG A 679 2.30 3.46 -6.49
C ARG A 679 3.28 2.66 -7.33
N GLN A 680 4.57 3.00 -7.34
CA GLN A 680 5.62 2.25 -8.04
C GLN A 680 5.76 0.82 -7.51
N LYS A 681 5.68 0.66 -6.18
CA LYS A 681 5.79 -0.65 -5.52
C LYS A 681 4.52 -1.50 -5.65
N ALA A 682 3.35 -0.87 -5.60
CA ALA A 682 2.10 -1.60 -5.46
C ALA A 682 1.26 -1.74 -6.73
N LEU A 683 1.56 -0.99 -7.79
CA LEU A 683 0.78 -0.97 -9.03
C LEU A 683 1.64 -1.33 -10.25
N PRO A 684 1.05 -1.92 -11.30
CA PRO A 684 1.74 -2.19 -12.57
C PRO A 684 2.40 -0.93 -13.17
N GLU A 685 3.43 -1.10 -14.00
CA GLU A 685 4.19 0.03 -14.55
C GLU A 685 3.34 1.03 -15.33
N ASN A 686 2.39 0.54 -16.10
CA ASN A 686 1.49 1.37 -16.88
C ASN A 686 0.21 1.77 -16.13
N HIS A 687 0.13 1.67 -14.80
CA HIS A 687 -1.13 1.99 -14.11
C HIS A 687 -1.51 3.49 -14.23
N PRO A 688 -2.77 3.86 -14.55
CA PRO A 688 -3.21 5.26 -14.71
C PRO A 688 -2.87 6.18 -13.53
N ASP A 689 -3.01 5.70 -12.29
CA ASP A 689 -2.62 6.42 -11.09
C ASP A 689 -1.16 6.90 -11.06
N LYS A 690 -0.22 6.15 -11.65
CA LYS A 690 1.18 6.60 -11.78
C LYS A 690 1.25 7.81 -12.71
N ALA A 691 0.55 7.76 -13.84
CA ALA A 691 0.46 8.89 -14.76
C ALA A 691 -0.18 10.13 -14.11
N THR A 692 -1.22 9.95 -13.29
CA THR A 692 -1.80 11.07 -12.52
C THR A 692 -0.78 11.69 -11.57
N THR A 693 0.01 10.89 -10.85
CA THR A 693 1.07 11.42 -9.97
C THR A 693 2.12 12.19 -10.76
N TYR A 694 2.60 11.62 -11.87
CA TYR A 694 3.56 12.31 -12.74
C TYR A 694 3.01 13.62 -13.30
N SER A 695 1.73 13.65 -13.71
CA SER A 695 1.10 14.89 -14.16
C SER A 695 1.02 15.94 -13.05
N ASN A 696 0.68 15.54 -11.82
CA ASN A 696 0.67 16.45 -10.67
C ASN A 696 2.06 17.00 -10.33
N ILE A 697 3.11 16.18 -10.39
CA ILE A 697 4.51 16.61 -10.21
C ILE A 697 4.90 17.59 -11.32
N GLY A 698 4.55 17.27 -12.58
CA GLY A 698 4.79 18.15 -13.73
C GLY A 698 4.11 19.51 -13.56
N ASP A 699 2.86 19.53 -13.10
CA ASP A 699 2.13 20.77 -12.81
C ASP A 699 2.84 21.62 -11.74
N VAL A 700 3.37 21.00 -10.68
CA VAL A 700 4.09 21.73 -9.63
C VAL A 700 5.37 22.35 -10.20
N HIS A 701 6.17 21.60 -10.96
CA HIS A 701 7.37 22.14 -11.60
C HIS A 701 7.04 23.27 -12.58
N ARG A 702 5.94 23.15 -13.34
CA ARG A 702 5.46 24.22 -14.23
C ARG A 702 5.13 25.48 -13.44
N LEU A 703 4.40 25.36 -12.34
CA LEU A 703 4.06 26.48 -11.46
C LEU A 703 5.28 27.12 -10.78
N MET A 704 6.38 26.37 -10.63
CA MET A 704 7.68 26.87 -10.16
C MET A 704 8.50 27.55 -11.28
N GLY A 705 8.12 27.39 -12.55
CA GLY A 705 8.88 27.84 -13.72
C GLY A 705 10.00 26.88 -14.16
N ASP A 706 10.09 25.68 -13.56
CA ASP A 706 11.01 24.61 -13.97
C ASP A 706 10.39 23.82 -15.13
N TYR A 707 10.32 24.46 -16.30
CA TYR A 707 9.61 23.92 -17.44
C TYR A 707 10.25 22.64 -18.00
N GLU A 708 11.57 22.47 -17.86
CA GLU A 708 12.25 21.25 -18.32
C GLU A 708 11.78 20.03 -17.52
N LYS A 709 11.75 20.13 -16.19
CA LYS A 709 11.20 19.05 -15.36
C LYS A 709 9.69 18.88 -15.55
N ALA A 710 8.95 19.96 -15.73
CA ALA A 710 7.52 19.88 -16.03
C ALA A 710 7.27 19.02 -17.29
N LEU A 711 7.98 19.33 -18.38
CA LEU A 711 7.89 18.57 -19.63
C LEU A 711 8.33 17.10 -19.45
N LEU A 712 9.40 16.85 -18.68
CA LEU A 712 9.85 15.48 -18.38
C LEU A 712 8.74 14.66 -17.72
N PHE A 713 8.13 15.18 -16.66
CA PHE A 713 7.11 14.47 -15.90
C PHE A 713 5.78 14.35 -16.66
N HIS A 714 5.36 15.39 -17.40
CA HIS A 714 4.19 15.27 -18.28
C HIS A 714 4.42 14.24 -19.40
N ARG A 715 5.65 14.11 -19.94
CA ARG A 715 5.98 13.06 -20.92
C ARG A 715 5.97 11.66 -20.29
N LYS A 716 6.43 11.50 -19.04
CA LYS A 716 6.30 10.22 -18.32
C LYS A 716 4.82 9.83 -18.14
N ALA A 717 3.98 10.79 -17.74
CA ALA A 717 2.53 10.57 -17.65
C ALA A 717 1.93 10.18 -19.00
N LEU A 718 2.28 10.90 -20.07
CA LEU A 718 1.78 10.65 -21.40
C LEU A 718 2.19 9.27 -21.93
N ASN A 719 3.43 8.84 -21.72
CA ASN A 719 3.92 7.52 -22.14
C ASN A 719 3.08 6.39 -21.53
N ILE A 720 2.81 6.45 -20.22
CA ILE A 720 1.93 5.49 -19.55
C ILE A 720 0.53 5.50 -20.17
N GLN A 721 -0.06 6.69 -20.35
CA GLN A 721 -1.41 6.83 -20.89
C GLN A 721 -1.51 6.31 -22.33
N GLU A 722 -0.51 6.58 -23.17
CA GLU A 722 -0.44 6.09 -24.55
C GLU A 722 -0.31 4.56 -24.62
N ASN A 723 0.45 3.95 -23.69
CA ASN A 723 0.65 2.50 -23.60
C ASN A 723 -0.60 1.75 -23.12
N VAL A 724 -1.35 2.27 -22.14
CA VAL A 724 -2.61 1.64 -21.69
C VAL A 724 -3.72 1.85 -22.71
N GLN A 725 -3.90 3.10 -23.13
CA GLN A 725 -4.99 3.49 -23.98
C GLN A 725 -4.72 4.81 -24.69
N CYS A 726 -4.18 4.70 -25.90
CA CYS A 726 -4.16 5.80 -26.86
C CYS A 726 -5.56 6.46 -26.96
N ASN A 727 -5.63 7.75 -26.60
CA ASN A 727 -6.82 8.62 -26.57
C ASN A 727 -7.75 8.55 -25.34
N SER A 728 -7.24 8.38 -24.11
CA SER A 728 -8.07 8.60 -22.89
C SER A 728 -8.35 10.09 -22.62
N LEU A 729 -9.33 10.41 -21.76
CA LEU A 729 -9.61 11.80 -21.37
C LEU A 729 -8.46 12.38 -20.54
N GLU A 730 -7.78 11.55 -19.77
CA GLU A 730 -6.56 11.88 -19.03
C GLU A 730 -5.39 12.18 -19.97
N CYS A 731 -5.25 11.44 -21.07
CA CYS A 731 -4.29 11.73 -22.13
C CYS A 731 -4.53 13.13 -22.73
N ALA A 732 -5.80 13.48 -22.98
CA ALA A 732 -6.16 14.82 -23.45
C ALA A 732 -5.77 15.91 -22.43
N LEU A 733 -5.99 15.67 -21.13
CA LEU A 733 -5.56 16.59 -20.07
C LEU A 733 -4.03 16.75 -20.04
N THR A 734 -3.27 15.67 -20.16
CA THR A 734 -1.80 15.73 -20.22
C THR A 734 -1.31 16.52 -21.44
N TYR A 735 -1.95 16.35 -22.60
CA TYR A 735 -1.65 17.19 -23.77
C TYR A 735 -1.97 18.66 -23.52
N ILE A 736 -3.07 18.98 -22.83
CA ILE A 736 -3.39 20.36 -22.46
C ILE A 736 -2.33 20.92 -21.50
N ASN A 737 -1.88 20.16 -20.50
CA ASN A 737 -0.83 20.59 -19.57
C ASN A 737 0.52 20.82 -20.28
N LEU A 738 0.89 19.95 -21.23
CA LEU A 738 2.04 20.17 -22.12
C LEU A 738 1.87 21.46 -22.93
N GLY A 739 0.69 21.67 -23.52
CA GLY A 739 0.37 22.88 -24.27
C GLY A 739 0.48 24.16 -23.43
N GLU A 740 -0.01 24.13 -22.19
CA GLU A 740 0.15 25.23 -21.23
C GLU A 740 1.63 25.50 -20.92
N THR A 741 2.42 24.43 -20.69
CA THR A 741 3.87 24.54 -20.42
C THR A 741 4.60 25.21 -21.57
N TYR A 742 4.37 24.76 -22.82
CA TYR A 742 5.00 25.38 -24.00
C TYR A 742 4.52 26.82 -24.23
N ARG A 743 3.24 27.13 -23.94
CA ARG A 743 2.73 28.51 -23.99
C ARG A 743 3.48 29.42 -23.02
N GLU A 744 3.74 28.95 -21.80
CA GLU A 744 4.50 29.69 -20.77
C GLU A 744 5.99 29.85 -21.15
N MET A 745 6.56 28.86 -21.84
CA MET A 745 7.88 28.93 -22.48
C MET A 745 7.91 29.82 -23.74
N LYS A 746 6.76 30.31 -24.21
CA LYS A 746 6.58 31.09 -25.45
C LYS A 746 6.82 30.32 -26.76
N ASP A 747 6.87 28.99 -26.72
CA ASP A 747 6.80 28.15 -27.92
C ASP A 747 5.32 27.94 -28.31
N TYR A 748 4.75 28.97 -28.93
CA TYR A 748 3.34 29.00 -29.27
C TYR A 748 2.95 27.99 -30.37
N SER A 749 3.89 27.63 -31.25
CA SER A 749 3.68 26.62 -32.29
C SER A 749 3.42 25.24 -31.68
N THR A 750 4.32 24.81 -30.80
CA THR A 750 4.21 23.51 -30.13
C THR A 750 3.02 23.49 -29.18
N ALA A 751 2.76 24.60 -28.47
CA ALA A 751 1.57 24.76 -27.64
C ALA A 751 0.27 24.56 -28.42
N LEU A 752 0.15 25.16 -29.62
CA LEU A 752 -1.02 24.99 -30.47
C LEU A 752 -1.24 23.53 -30.86
N THR A 753 -0.17 22.83 -31.27
CA THR A 753 -0.25 21.41 -31.63
C THR A 753 -0.77 20.56 -30.48
N TYR A 754 -0.28 20.79 -29.27
CA TYR A 754 -0.73 20.03 -28.09
C TYR A 754 -2.17 20.35 -27.69
N PHE A 755 -2.59 21.62 -27.73
CA PHE A 755 -4.00 21.96 -27.49
C PHE A 755 -4.93 21.37 -28.54
N GLN A 756 -4.52 21.32 -29.82
CA GLN A 756 -5.30 20.68 -30.88
C GLN A 756 -5.46 19.17 -30.65
N LYS A 757 -4.39 18.47 -30.27
CA LYS A 757 -4.46 17.05 -29.91
C LYS A 757 -5.42 16.80 -28.74
N GLY A 758 -5.31 17.59 -27.67
CA GLY A 758 -6.22 17.50 -26.52
C GLY A 758 -7.67 17.80 -26.90
N LEU A 759 -7.90 18.80 -27.77
CA LEU A 759 -9.23 19.15 -28.27
C LEU A 759 -9.84 18.01 -29.10
N GLU A 760 -9.08 17.42 -30.02
CA GLU A 760 -9.54 16.34 -30.90
C GLU A 760 -10.02 15.13 -30.09
N ILE A 761 -9.25 14.71 -29.08
CA ILE A 761 -9.61 13.60 -28.20
C ILE A 761 -10.91 13.91 -27.43
N ARG A 762 -11.00 15.10 -26.82
CA ARG A 762 -12.19 15.51 -26.07
C ARG A 762 -13.42 15.62 -26.97
N GLN A 763 -13.31 16.18 -28.18
CA GLN A 763 -14.43 16.28 -29.13
C GLN A 763 -14.93 14.92 -29.59
N LYS A 764 -14.05 13.91 -29.67
CA LYS A 764 -14.41 12.55 -30.05
C LYS A 764 -15.15 11.79 -28.93
N LYS A 765 -14.80 12.05 -27.67
CA LYS A 765 -15.30 11.28 -26.51
C LYS A 765 -16.41 11.97 -25.73
N LEU A 766 -16.47 13.30 -25.74
CA LEU A 766 -17.38 14.08 -24.92
C LEU A 766 -18.51 14.68 -25.76
N PRO A 767 -19.68 14.91 -25.17
CA PRO A 767 -20.71 15.75 -25.78
C PRO A 767 -20.18 17.15 -26.14
N LYS A 768 -20.72 17.77 -27.19
CA LYS A 768 -20.25 19.08 -27.71
C LYS A 768 -20.31 20.23 -26.69
N ASN A 769 -21.19 20.12 -25.71
CA ASN A 769 -21.41 21.08 -24.63
C ASN A 769 -20.76 20.66 -23.30
N HIS A 770 -19.82 19.70 -23.32
CA HIS A 770 -19.17 19.26 -22.09
C HIS A 770 -18.24 20.35 -21.51
N PRO A 771 -18.26 20.61 -20.18
CA PRO A 771 -17.41 21.63 -19.54
C PRO A 771 -15.90 21.50 -19.83
N ASP A 772 -15.36 20.29 -19.89
CA ASP A 772 -13.97 20.06 -20.31
C ASP A 772 -13.60 20.62 -21.69
N LEU A 773 -14.55 20.73 -22.63
CA LEU A 773 -14.28 21.39 -23.92
C LEU A 773 -14.06 22.90 -23.71
N ALA A 774 -14.82 23.52 -22.81
CA ALA A 774 -14.64 24.93 -22.45
C ALA A 774 -13.22 25.20 -21.92
N VAL A 775 -12.66 24.29 -21.11
CA VAL A 775 -11.27 24.40 -20.62
C VAL A 775 -10.26 24.46 -21.77
N VAL A 776 -10.44 23.64 -22.82
CA VAL A 776 -9.52 23.66 -23.97
C VAL A 776 -9.68 24.93 -24.80
N TYR A 777 -10.92 25.34 -25.06
CA TYR A 777 -11.20 26.59 -25.78
C TYR A 777 -10.66 27.80 -25.01
N HIS A 778 -10.72 27.79 -23.69
CA HIS A 778 -10.14 28.84 -22.86
C HIS A 778 -8.62 28.92 -23.02
N ASN A 779 -7.96 27.77 -23.03
CA ASN A 779 -6.52 27.69 -23.22
C ASN A 779 -6.08 28.12 -24.62
N LEU A 780 -6.84 27.77 -25.65
CA LEU A 780 -6.66 28.29 -27.00
C LEU A 780 -6.89 29.81 -27.06
N ALA A 781 -7.89 30.35 -26.36
CA ALA A 781 -8.11 31.78 -26.28
C ALA A 781 -6.93 32.51 -25.63
N LYS A 782 -6.39 31.98 -24.53
CA LYS A 782 -5.16 32.47 -23.87
C LYS A 782 -3.95 32.42 -24.81
N LEU A 783 -3.80 31.36 -25.60
CA LEU A 783 -2.75 31.23 -26.61
C LEU A 783 -2.87 32.28 -27.71
N TYR A 784 -4.05 32.42 -28.32
CA TYR A 784 -4.28 33.40 -29.38
C TYR A 784 -4.17 34.85 -28.89
N LEU A 785 -4.53 35.11 -27.64
CA LEU A 785 -4.28 36.40 -27.00
C LEU A 785 -2.76 36.68 -26.92
N SER A 786 -1.97 35.67 -26.57
CA SER A 786 -0.49 35.77 -26.47
C SER A 786 0.18 36.00 -27.83
N THR A 787 -0.40 35.44 -28.91
CA THR A 787 0.08 35.64 -30.30
C THR A 787 -0.56 36.83 -31.02
N ARG A 788 -1.37 37.63 -30.32
CA ARG A 788 -2.09 38.82 -30.85
C ARG A 788 -3.10 38.51 -31.96
N GLN A 789 -3.60 37.29 -32.04
CA GLN A 789 -4.66 36.87 -32.97
C GLN A 789 -6.04 37.09 -32.35
N TYR A 790 -6.39 38.36 -32.11
CA TYR A 790 -7.53 38.71 -31.25
C TYR A 790 -8.89 38.20 -31.73
N ASN A 791 -9.13 38.12 -33.05
CA ASN A 791 -10.38 37.56 -33.60
C ASN A 791 -10.53 36.08 -33.24
N MET A 792 -9.45 35.29 -33.32
CA MET A 792 -9.46 33.88 -32.94
C MET A 792 -9.59 33.73 -31.42
N ALA A 793 -8.92 34.58 -30.66
CA ALA A 793 -9.05 34.62 -29.20
C ALA A 793 -10.51 34.88 -28.79
N MET A 794 -11.14 35.89 -29.40
CA MET A 794 -12.53 36.27 -29.13
C MET A 794 -13.51 35.13 -29.44
N LYS A 795 -13.34 34.47 -30.59
CA LYS A 795 -14.16 33.31 -30.97
C LYS A 795 -14.08 32.18 -29.93
N ASN A 796 -12.87 31.81 -29.51
CA ASN A 796 -12.66 30.71 -28.56
C ASN A 796 -13.20 31.06 -27.16
N ILE A 797 -13.03 32.30 -26.69
CA ILE A 797 -13.55 32.68 -25.37
C ILE A 797 -15.08 32.79 -25.34
N GLN A 798 -15.72 33.21 -26.44
CA GLN A 798 -17.18 33.18 -26.55
C GLN A 798 -17.71 31.75 -26.49
N GLN A 799 -17.11 30.84 -27.24
CA GLN A 799 -17.46 29.42 -27.20
C GLN A 799 -17.25 28.81 -25.80
N THR A 800 -16.17 29.20 -25.11
CA THR A 800 -15.90 28.80 -23.72
C THR A 800 -17.04 29.21 -22.79
N ILE A 801 -17.46 30.48 -22.86
CA ILE A 801 -18.50 31.04 -22.00
C ILE A 801 -19.86 30.42 -22.31
N GLU A 802 -20.19 30.21 -23.59
CA GLU A 802 -21.44 29.57 -24.03
C GLU A 802 -21.58 28.17 -23.43
N ILE A 803 -20.56 27.32 -23.59
CA ILE A 803 -20.55 25.96 -23.03
C ILE A 803 -20.65 26.00 -21.51
N ALA A 804 -19.86 26.87 -20.86
CA ALA A 804 -19.83 26.95 -19.40
C ALA A 804 -21.17 27.44 -18.81
N GLN A 805 -21.85 28.39 -19.46
CA GLN A 805 -23.15 28.90 -19.00
C GLN A 805 -24.29 27.89 -19.19
N GLU A 806 -24.18 26.99 -20.17
CA GLU A 806 -25.17 25.94 -20.40
C GLU A 806 -25.13 24.85 -19.31
N LYS A 807 -23.93 24.50 -18.83
CA LYS A 807 -23.73 23.34 -17.95
C LYS A 807 -23.38 23.65 -16.50
N LEU A 808 -22.77 24.80 -16.24
CA LEU A 808 -22.31 25.17 -14.90
C LEU A 808 -23.23 26.24 -14.31
N PRO A 809 -23.49 26.21 -13.00
CA PRO A 809 -24.24 27.27 -12.35
C PRO A 809 -23.51 28.60 -12.48
N SER A 810 -24.27 29.70 -12.48
CA SER A 810 -23.73 31.06 -12.64
C SER A 810 -22.68 31.46 -11.58
N THR A 811 -22.66 30.77 -10.45
CA THR A 811 -21.73 30.93 -9.33
C THR A 811 -20.44 30.12 -9.46
N HIS A 812 -20.30 29.30 -10.51
CA HIS A 812 -19.13 28.43 -10.67
C HIS A 812 -17.81 29.22 -10.76
N PRO A 813 -16.75 28.88 -9.99
CA PRO A 813 -15.50 29.64 -9.95
C PRO A 813 -14.84 29.91 -11.31
N HIS A 814 -14.79 28.89 -12.20
CA HIS A 814 -14.24 29.03 -13.56
C HIS A 814 -14.89 30.14 -14.41
N LEU A 815 -16.19 30.44 -14.23
CA LEU A 815 -16.85 31.49 -15.01
C LEU A 815 -16.22 32.87 -14.77
N SER A 816 -15.62 33.11 -13.59
CA SER A 816 -14.91 34.36 -13.30
C SER A 816 -13.63 34.49 -14.15
N ASP A 817 -12.81 33.44 -14.23
CA ASP A 817 -11.57 33.44 -15.04
C ASP A 817 -11.88 33.58 -16.54
N TYR A 818 -12.96 32.93 -17.02
CA TYR A 818 -13.41 33.06 -18.40
C TYR A 818 -13.83 34.51 -18.72
N LYS A 819 -14.59 35.15 -17.83
CA LYS A 819 -14.99 36.56 -17.98
C LYS A 819 -13.80 37.51 -17.94
N GLU A 820 -12.84 37.29 -17.06
CA GLU A 820 -11.62 38.10 -17.00
C GLU A 820 -10.82 38.00 -18.30
N THR A 821 -10.69 36.80 -18.84
CA THR A 821 -10.01 36.55 -20.12
C THR A 821 -10.75 37.23 -21.28
N PHE A 822 -12.08 37.16 -21.30
CA PHE A 822 -12.93 37.85 -22.28
C PHE A 822 -12.69 39.37 -22.26
N GLU A 823 -12.72 39.98 -21.07
CA GLU A 823 -12.49 41.43 -20.93
C GLU A 823 -11.06 41.85 -21.31
N LYS A 824 -10.06 41.00 -21.04
CA LYS A 824 -8.68 41.22 -21.51
C LYS A 824 -8.60 41.24 -23.04
N ILE A 825 -9.25 40.31 -23.71
CA ILE A 825 -9.28 40.25 -25.20
C ILE A 825 -10.05 41.47 -25.74
N ARG A 826 -11.22 41.78 -25.17
CA ARG A 826 -12.06 42.90 -25.58
C ARG A 826 -11.34 44.25 -25.50
N LYS A 827 -10.51 44.47 -24.47
CA LYS A 827 -9.71 45.71 -24.33
C LYS A 827 -8.55 45.83 -25.33
N LYS A 828 -8.17 44.74 -25.99
CA LYS A 828 -7.04 44.68 -26.94
C LYS A 828 -7.49 44.73 -28.40
N MET A 829 -8.75 44.41 -28.66
CA MET A 829 -9.44 44.68 -29.93
C MET A 829 -9.81 46.16 -29.99
#